data_AF-E8QYJ3-F1
#
_entry.id   AF-E8QYJ3-F1
#
_cell.length_a   1.000
_cell.length_b   1.000
_cell.length_c   1.000
_cell.angle_alpha   90.00
_cell.angle_beta   90.00
_cell.angle_gamma   90.00
#
_symmetry.space_group_name_H-M   'P 1'
#
loop_
_entity.id
_entity.type
_entity.pdbx_description
1 polymer ?
#
loop_
_entity_poly.entity_id
_entity_poly.type
_entity_poly.pdbx_seq_one_letter_code
_entity_poly.pdbx_strand_id
1 'polypeptide(L)'
;MPKRIQMSTLLKSLDTILLHRRALSWTLILASLAVRSPIARGDERETIPPPDNRREVVETLAAWIETERERLDIPAISIAVVEDQTIVWARGFGWEDQARTRPATGHTVHRVASVSKLYTATAALRLVERGQLDLDAAVERFVAEFRPTNPFDQPITLRHLMSHRSGLVREPLRGGYFDPEPVSLADSVASLNATRVLIRPGDKLKYSNAGVAVVGLAVERAAGEPFALHLKRTVFEPLGMNDSDFDPDDALKARIAQGIMATDHGTTFPAPNFTIGTVPAGNLASTVLDQAKFLSALFRGGGGVISSQTLEQMITPQFVDRDSSARFGLGFVVRNDKGRRRIGHDGAVYGFATHVSALIDDKLGVAVVATRDCANALADRIADETLDRFLAAREGKTLPPPVSRTIPAPERARDLAGVYTDGTHRIELYPRNGRLIADAKGADRLWELRAEGATLVVDGPTARGASLVPLEDAVVGDGRRLDRIEPPAPPECPADLADLLGEYGPDHNILALYEEDQQLFVRIEWFFRYPLKRIGPDEFAFPDFGLYHDETLRIERDDQGAPAAVLAGSFRFARRKLDGDGATFRVEPLEPVAVLRERALKATPPVETGEFRRPDLVALDQLDPTLKLDIRYATDNNFLGAPFYDRPAAYLQRPAAEALVRAHRLLESQGLGLLIYDAYRPWFVTRMFWDGTPAAFHDFVADPAKGSRHNRGCAVDLTLYDRTTGQPVRMVAGFDEFSNRAAAWYPGGTARQRWARRVLWRAMTRQGFEVYEREWWHFDFQEWRAYPILNLTFEELEAQRQPTPDHPEPPRP
;
A
#
# COMPACT_ATOMS: atom_id res chain seq x y z
N MET A 1 25.97 -75.73 40.10
CA MET A 1 24.92 -76.09 41.07
C MET A 1 24.78 -74.93 42.06
N PRO A 2 23.57 -74.59 42.52
CA PRO A 2 22.26 -75.09 42.10
C PRO A 2 21.38 -73.92 41.55
N LYS A 3 20.70 -74.13 40.41
CA LYS A 3 19.30 -74.60 40.27
C LYS A 3 18.31 -73.42 40.37
N ARG A 4 17.19 -73.33 39.67
CA ARG A 4 16.46 -74.05 38.60
C ARG A 4 15.06 -73.35 38.65
N ILE A 5 14.41 -73.01 37.53
CA ILE A 5 13.19 -73.70 37.01
C ILE A 5 11.97 -73.55 37.95
N GLN A 6 10.74 -73.20 37.57
CA GLN A 6 10.03 -72.96 36.31
C GLN A 6 8.64 -72.38 36.64
N MET A 7 8.11 -71.60 35.68
CA MET A 7 6.75 -71.65 35.10
C MET A 7 5.51 -71.89 35.99
N SER A 8 4.55 -70.97 35.84
CA SER A 8 3.31 -71.24 35.08
C SER A 8 2.72 -69.90 34.55
N THR A 9 2.83 -69.64 33.24
CA THR A 9 1.75 -69.67 32.22
C THR A 9 0.73 -68.52 32.28
N LEU A 10 0.65 -67.68 31.23
CA LEU A 10 -0.40 -67.65 30.17
C LEU A 10 -0.60 -66.23 29.55
N LEU A 11 -0.50 -66.15 28.21
CA LEU A 11 -1.14 -65.22 27.24
C LEU A 11 -0.72 -63.73 27.22
N LYS A 12 0.08 -63.32 26.21
CA LYS A 12 -0.27 -62.81 24.85
C LYS A 12 -0.74 -61.34 24.88
N SER A 13 -0.23 -60.40 24.09
CA SER A 13 0.71 -60.43 22.94
C SER A 13 1.09 -58.99 22.61
N LEU A 14 2.34 -58.71 22.24
CA LEU A 14 2.70 -57.65 21.30
C LEU A 14 4.12 -57.89 20.76
N ASP A 15 4.19 -57.82 19.44
CA ASP A 15 5.30 -58.19 18.55
C ASP A 15 6.45 -57.19 18.57
N THR A 16 7.67 -57.70 18.33
CA THR A 16 8.68 -57.02 17.52
C THR A 16 9.62 -58.08 16.95
N ILE A 17 10.15 -57.84 15.73
CA ILE A 17 11.52 -58.14 15.25
C ILE A 17 11.61 -58.85 13.86
N LEU A 18 12.07 -58.12 12.83
CA LEU A 18 13.42 -58.16 12.19
C LEU A 18 13.41 -57.98 10.65
N LEU A 19 14.38 -57.19 10.16
CA LEU A 19 14.82 -57.08 8.77
C LEU A 19 15.68 -58.29 8.33
N HIS A 20 15.56 -58.74 7.06
CA HIS A 20 16.60 -58.58 6.01
C HIS A 20 16.27 -59.28 4.66
N ARG A 21 16.44 -58.51 3.58
CA ARG A 21 17.04 -58.85 2.25
C ARG A 21 16.22 -59.40 1.06
N ARG A 22 16.24 -58.53 0.02
CA ARG A 22 16.52 -58.72 -1.43
C ARG A 22 15.34 -58.62 -2.42
N ALA A 23 15.45 -57.56 -3.24
CA ALA A 23 15.21 -57.45 -4.68
C ALA A 23 13.81 -57.78 -5.24
N LEU A 24 13.14 -56.78 -5.83
CA LEU A 24 12.79 -56.74 -7.26
C LEU A 24 11.96 -55.46 -7.56
N SER A 25 12.36 -54.77 -8.64
CA SER A 25 11.54 -54.08 -9.63
C SER A 25 10.45 -53.09 -9.15
N TRP A 26 10.78 -51.80 -9.27
CA TRP A 26 9.83 -50.69 -9.16
C TRP A 26 8.99 -50.56 -10.43
N THR A 27 7.69 -50.81 -10.32
CA THR A 27 6.67 -50.22 -11.20
C THR A 27 5.39 -50.11 -10.38
N LEU A 28 5.12 -48.95 -9.77
CA LEU A 28 3.82 -48.65 -9.15
C LEU A 28 3.61 -47.14 -9.05
N ILE A 29 2.70 -46.69 -9.91
CA ILE A 29 1.76 -45.57 -9.79
C ILE A 29 1.76 -44.92 -8.40
N LEU A 30 2.34 -43.71 -8.30
CA LEU A 30 2.09 -42.81 -7.18
C LEU A 30 0.80 -42.04 -7.46
N ALA A 31 -0.31 -42.55 -6.90
CA ALA A 31 -1.44 -41.71 -6.57
C ALA A 31 -0.97 -40.68 -5.54
N SER A 32 -0.82 -39.44 -5.97
CA SER A 32 -0.57 -38.31 -5.09
C SER A 32 -1.79 -38.10 -4.19
N LEU A 33 -1.77 -38.74 -3.01
CA LEU A 33 -2.53 -38.28 -1.85
C LEU A 33 -2.07 -36.86 -1.56
N ALA A 34 -2.86 -35.89 -2.01
CA ALA A 34 -2.78 -34.53 -1.53
C ALA A 34 -2.90 -34.57 -0.01
N VAL A 35 -1.79 -34.34 0.69
CA VAL A 35 -1.82 -33.91 2.08
C VAL A 35 -2.52 -32.55 2.06
N ARG A 36 -3.85 -32.57 2.17
CA ARG A 36 -4.61 -31.40 2.56
C ARG A 36 -4.11 -31.03 3.95
N SER A 37 -3.23 -30.04 4.02
CA SER A 37 -2.95 -29.35 5.27
C SER A 37 -4.30 -28.96 5.87
N PRO A 38 -4.53 -29.20 7.17
CA PRO A 38 -5.79 -28.84 7.78
C PRO A 38 -5.95 -27.33 7.61
N ILE A 39 -6.97 -26.91 6.87
CA ILE A 39 -7.49 -25.54 6.96
C ILE A 39 -7.68 -25.32 8.46
N ALA A 40 -6.97 -24.34 9.02
CA ALA A 40 -7.10 -23.98 10.42
C ALA A 40 -8.59 -23.73 10.69
N ARG A 41 -9.25 -24.69 11.35
CA ARG A 41 -10.56 -24.43 11.94
C ARG A 41 -10.27 -23.45 13.07
N GLY A 42 -10.47 -22.16 12.80
CA GLY A 42 -10.62 -21.17 13.86
C GLY A 42 -11.62 -21.71 14.87
N ASP A 43 -11.38 -21.46 16.16
CA ASP A 43 -12.23 -21.97 17.23
C ASP A 43 -13.70 -21.63 16.91
N GLU A 44 -14.53 -22.66 16.64
CA GLU A 44 -15.94 -22.50 16.23
C GLU A 44 -16.76 -21.69 17.27
N ARG A 45 -16.19 -21.47 18.46
CA ARG A 45 -16.76 -20.75 19.59
C ARG A 45 -16.84 -19.22 19.43
N GLU A 46 -16.16 -18.62 18.45
CA GLU A 46 -16.07 -17.15 18.30
C GLU A 46 -16.72 -16.61 17.01
N THR A 47 -17.49 -17.44 16.31
CA THR A 47 -18.29 -17.04 15.14
C THR A 47 -19.78 -17.15 15.46
N ILE A 48 -20.59 -16.23 14.93
CA ILE A 48 -22.05 -16.35 14.98
C ILE A 48 -22.49 -16.99 13.67
N PRO A 49 -23.02 -18.23 13.68
CA PRO A 49 -23.45 -18.90 12.47
C PRO A 49 -24.73 -18.26 11.90
N PRO A 50 -24.92 -18.29 10.56
CA PRO A 50 -26.16 -17.84 9.94
C PRO A 50 -27.35 -18.70 10.36
N PRO A 51 -28.57 -18.12 10.45
CA PRO A 51 -29.79 -18.92 10.47
C PRO A 51 -29.90 -19.74 9.17
N ASP A 52 -30.63 -20.86 9.21
CA ASP A 52 -30.69 -21.81 8.08
C ASP A 52 -31.16 -21.15 6.78
N ASN A 53 -32.09 -20.20 6.85
CA ASN A 53 -32.59 -19.45 5.70
C ASN A 53 -31.62 -18.38 5.15
N ARG A 54 -30.41 -18.29 5.71
CA ARG A 54 -29.30 -17.42 5.24
C ARG A 54 -28.02 -18.21 4.98
N ARG A 55 -28.01 -19.53 5.22
CA ARG A 55 -26.81 -20.37 5.13
C ARG A 55 -26.14 -20.30 3.76
N GLU A 56 -26.91 -20.49 2.68
CA GLU A 56 -26.39 -20.45 1.31
C GLU A 56 -25.77 -19.09 0.94
N VAL A 57 -26.42 -17.99 1.33
CA VAL A 57 -25.92 -16.62 1.12
C VAL A 57 -24.58 -16.43 1.84
N VAL A 58 -24.50 -16.84 3.10
CA VAL A 58 -23.30 -16.68 3.90
C VAL A 58 -22.16 -17.59 3.44
N GLU A 59 -22.43 -18.82 3.01
CA GLU A 59 -21.42 -19.71 2.44
C GLU A 59 -20.84 -19.12 1.15
N THR A 60 -21.69 -18.58 0.28
CA THR A 60 -21.27 -17.90 -0.95
C THR A 60 -20.41 -16.67 -0.65
N LEU A 61 -20.86 -15.81 0.28
CA LEU A 61 -20.12 -14.62 0.69
C LEU A 61 -18.79 -14.99 1.35
N ALA A 62 -18.77 -15.98 2.24
CA ALA A 62 -17.56 -16.37 2.96
C ALA A 62 -16.48 -16.92 2.01
N ALA A 63 -16.86 -17.75 1.03
CA ALA A 63 -15.92 -18.25 0.04
C ALA A 63 -15.34 -17.11 -0.83
N TRP A 64 -16.19 -16.17 -1.22
CA TRP A 64 -15.77 -15.01 -2.00
C TRP A 64 -14.87 -14.05 -1.19
N ILE A 65 -15.22 -13.73 0.07
CA ILE A 65 -14.41 -12.87 0.94
C ILE A 65 -13.02 -13.48 1.14
N GLU A 66 -12.90 -14.78 1.39
CA GLU A 66 -11.60 -15.45 1.54
C GLU A 66 -10.77 -15.35 0.25
N THR A 67 -11.42 -15.55 -0.91
CA THR A 67 -10.77 -15.40 -2.23
C THR A 67 -10.24 -13.98 -2.45
N GLU A 68 -11.04 -12.96 -2.12
CA GLU A 68 -10.63 -11.56 -2.26
C GLU A 68 -9.55 -11.17 -1.27
N ARG A 69 -9.61 -11.69 -0.04
CA ARG A 69 -8.58 -11.51 0.99
C ARG A 69 -7.22 -11.99 0.50
N GLU A 70 -7.15 -13.20 -0.05
CA GLU A 70 -5.93 -13.76 -0.62
C GLU A 70 -5.47 -12.99 -1.86
N ARG A 71 -6.40 -12.68 -2.78
CA ARG A 71 -6.13 -11.94 -4.03
C ARG A 71 -5.50 -10.57 -3.77
N LEU A 72 -5.94 -9.88 -2.74
CA LEU A 72 -5.54 -8.51 -2.40
C LEU A 72 -4.49 -8.45 -1.30
N ASP A 73 -4.00 -9.60 -0.83
CA ASP A 73 -3.01 -9.71 0.25
C ASP A 73 -3.43 -8.95 1.51
N ILE A 74 -4.69 -9.15 1.91
CA ILE A 74 -5.24 -8.58 3.14
C ILE A 74 -4.98 -9.56 4.29
N PRO A 75 -4.30 -9.17 5.38
CA PRO A 75 -3.98 -10.11 6.46
C PRO A 75 -5.23 -10.69 7.13
N ALA A 76 -6.19 -9.83 7.49
CA ALA A 76 -7.46 -10.22 8.07
C ALA A 76 -8.62 -9.35 7.61
N ILE A 77 -9.80 -9.97 7.56
CA ILE A 77 -11.09 -9.31 7.40
C ILE A 77 -12.04 -9.83 8.47
N SER A 78 -12.75 -8.94 9.15
CA SER A 78 -13.85 -9.30 10.05
C SER A 78 -15.15 -8.68 9.57
N ILE A 79 -16.26 -9.42 9.73
CA ILE A 79 -17.60 -9.00 9.32
C ILE A 79 -18.65 -9.37 10.37
N ALA A 80 -19.66 -8.52 10.53
CA ALA A 80 -20.89 -8.84 11.23
C ALA A 80 -22.12 -8.29 10.49
N VAL A 81 -23.23 -9.03 10.50
CA VAL A 81 -24.49 -8.68 9.84
C VAL A 81 -25.63 -8.71 10.85
N VAL A 82 -26.48 -7.68 10.78
CA VAL A 82 -27.64 -7.50 11.65
C VAL A 82 -28.91 -7.48 10.81
N GLU A 83 -29.88 -8.32 11.17
CA GLU A 83 -31.24 -8.26 10.65
C GLU A 83 -32.23 -7.95 11.79
N ASP A 84 -33.07 -6.94 11.57
CA ASP A 84 -33.97 -6.33 12.55
C ASP A 84 -33.19 -5.85 13.78
N GLN A 85 -32.91 -6.70 14.76
CA GLN A 85 -32.14 -6.36 15.95
C GLN A 85 -31.14 -7.45 16.34
N THR A 86 -31.10 -8.52 15.56
CA THR A 86 -30.34 -9.74 15.84
C THR A 86 -29.10 -9.77 14.98
N ILE A 87 -27.95 -10.05 15.60
CA ILE A 87 -26.73 -10.36 14.86
C ILE A 87 -26.93 -11.75 14.26
N VAL A 88 -27.14 -11.82 12.95
CA VAL A 88 -27.45 -13.07 12.25
C VAL A 88 -26.22 -13.73 11.67
N TRP A 89 -25.09 -13.04 11.57
CA TRP A 89 -23.82 -13.62 11.13
C TRP A 89 -22.65 -12.79 11.64
N ALA A 90 -21.60 -13.43 12.14
CA ALA A 90 -20.33 -12.76 12.45
C ALA A 90 -19.16 -13.72 12.26
N ARG A 91 -18.09 -13.27 11.61
CA ARG A 91 -16.94 -14.11 11.25
C ARG A 91 -15.69 -13.27 11.00
N GLY A 92 -14.52 -13.86 11.24
CA GLY A 92 -13.25 -13.37 10.73
C GLY A 92 -12.63 -14.32 9.69
N PHE A 93 -11.73 -13.76 8.88
CA PHE A 93 -11.02 -14.38 7.77
C PHE A 93 -9.54 -14.00 7.89
N GLY A 94 -8.63 -14.94 7.70
CA GLY A 94 -7.18 -14.71 7.83
C GLY A 94 -6.70 -14.61 9.28
N TRP A 95 -5.67 -13.79 9.52
CA TRP A 95 -4.91 -13.75 10.77
C TRP A 95 -4.74 -12.33 11.30
N GLU A 96 -4.92 -12.15 12.60
CA GLU A 96 -4.79 -10.85 13.28
C GLU A 96 -3.34 -10.40 13.39
N ASP A 97 -2.37 -11.32 13.29
CA ASP A 97 -0.95 -11.09 13.47
C ASP A 97 -0.13 -11.64 12.31
N GLN A 98 1.03 -11.03 12.05
CA GLN A 98 1.91 -11.43 10.96
C GLN A 98 2.52 -12.83 11.15
N ALA A 99 2.71 -13.26 12.40
CA ALA A 99 3.21 -14.60 12.72
C ALA A 99 2.16 -15.71 12.51
N ARG A 100 0.91 -15.33 12.19
CA ARG A 100 -0.21 -16.25 11.93
C ARG A 100 -0.47 -17.18 13.11
N THR A 101 -0.51 -16.59 14.30
CA THR A 101 -0.75 -17.31 15.56
C THR A 101 -2.17 -17.10 16.10
N ARG A 102 -2.84 -16.02 15.71
CA ARG A 102 -4.21 -15.67 16.12
C ARG A 102 -5.11 -15.54 14.89
N PRO A 103 -6.05 -16.47 14.66
CA PRO A 103 -7.02 -16.35 13.58
C PRO A 103 -7.95 -15.16 13.84
N ALA A 104 -8.34 -14.46 12.77
CA ALA A 104 -9.32 -13.39 12.91
C ALA A 104 -10.72 -13.95 13.20
N THR A 105 -11.48 -13.26 14.05
CA THR A 105 -12.85 -13.63 14.46
C THR A 105 -13.79 -12.42 14.48
N GLY A 106 -15.04 -12.61 14.93
CA GLY A 106 -15.95 -11.49 15.20
C GLY A 106 -15.52 -10.63 16.39
N HIS A 107 -14.63 -11.15 17.25
CA HIS A 107 -14.11 -10.51 18.47
C HIS A 107 -12.73 -9.85 18.29
N THR A 108 -12.14 -9.96 17.10
CA THR A 108 -10.90 -9.25 16.77
C THR A 108 -11.09 -7.76 17.00
N VAL A 109 -10.17 -7.15 17.76
CA VAL A 109 -10.19 -5.73 18.06
C VAL A 109 -9.43 -4.98 16.97
N HIS A 110 -10.04 -3.93 16.45
CA HIS A 110 -9.50 -3.11 15.37
C HIS A 110 -9.57 -1.63 15.75
N ARG A 111 -8.77 -0.80 15.08
CA ARG A 111 -9.01 0.65 15.07
C ARG A 111 -10.04 0.93 13.98
N VAL A 112 -11.23 1.41 14.36
CA VAL A 112 -12.35 1.60 13.42
C VAL A 112 -12.38 2.98 12.74
N ALA A 113 -11.32 3.77 12.92
CA ALA A 113 -11.09 5.04 12.24
C ALA A 113 -12.32 5.98 12.33
N SER A 114 -12.71 6.60 11.22
CA SER A 114 -13.79 7.61 11.16
C SER A 114 -15.17 7.12 11.58
N VAL A 115 -15.40 5.81 11.74
CA VAL A 115 -16.62 5.29 12.38
C VAL A 115 -16.77 5.82 13.82
N SER A 116 -15.65 6.18 14.47
CA SER A 116 -15.61 6.92 15.74
C SER A 116 -16.58 8.12 15.79
N LYS A 117 -16.75 8.83 14.66
CA LYS A 117 -17.56 10.05 14.56
C LYS A 117 -19.03 9.80 14.86
N LEU A 118 -19.54 8.60 14.56
CA LEU A 118 -20.91 8.20 14.86
C LEU A 118 -21.18 8.23 16.36
N TYR A 119 -20.23 7.74 17.15
CA TYR A 119 -20.32 7.69 18.61
C TYR A 119 -20.14 9.07 19.24
N THR A 120 -19.19 9.86 18.74
CA THR A 120 -19.01 11.26 19.14
C THR A 120 -20.29 12.08 18.92
N ALA A 121 -20.92 11.96 17.75
CA ALA A 121 -22.17 12.64 17.46
C ALA A 121 -23.33 12.14 18.33
N THR A 122 -23.40 10.83 18.60
CA THR A 122 -24.40 10.23 19.50
C THR A 122 -24.27 10.81 20.92
N ALA A 123 -23.06 10.89 21.47
CA ALA A 123 -22.81 11.45 22.79
C ALA A 123 -23.15 12.95 22.86
N ALA A 124 -22.76 13.73 21.84
CA ALA A 124 -23.10 15.14 21.76
C ALA A 124 -24.63 15.36 21.75
N LEU A 125 -25.35 14.59 20.95
CA LEU A 125 -26.81 14.73 20.84
C LEU A 125 -27.56 14.24 22.06
N ARG A 126 -27.04 13.24 22.79
CA ARG A 126 -27.56 12.86 24.11
C ARG A 126 -27.48 14.02 25.11
N LEU A 127 -26.42 14.83 25.06
CA LEU A 127 -26.29 16.03 25.89
C LEU A 127 -27.20 17.18 25.41
N VAL A 128 -27.48 17.24 24.10
CA VAL A 128 -28.49 18.17 23.54
C VAL A 128 -29.90 17.82 24.05
N GLU A 129 -30.29 16.55 24.05
CA GLU A 129 -31.60 16.12 24.61
C GLU A 129 -31.77 16.50 26.08
N ARG A 130 -30.65 16.61 26.82
CA ARG A 130 -30.62 16.99 28.23
C ARG A 130 -30.51 18.50 28.45
N GLY A 131 -30.48 19.29 27.38
CA GLY A 131 -30.31 20.75 27.43
C GLY A 131 -28.93 21.21 27.91
N GLN A 132 -27.92 20.32 27.90
CA GLN A 132 -26.55 20.63 28.32
C GLN A 132 -25.69 21.15 27.17
N LEU A 133 -26.03 20.75 25.94
CA LEU A 133 -25.49 21.30 24.69
C LEU A 133 -26.65 21.86 23.84
N ASP A 134 -26.31 22.70 22.87
CA ASP A 134 -27.23 23.25 21.87
C ASP A 134 -26.58 23.15 20.50
N LEU A 135 -27.32 22.60 19.53
CA LEU A 135 -26.82 22.36 18.17
C LEU A 135 -26.52 23.63 17.39
N ASP A 136 -27.31 24.67 17.65
CA ASP A 136 -27.36 25.87 16.82
C ASP A 136 -26.78 27.10 17.55
N ALA A 137 -26.46 26.96 18.83
CA ALA A 137 -25.64 27.92 19.55
C ALA A 137 -24.18 27.92 19.04
N ALA A 138 -23.54 29.09 19.17
CA ALA A 138 -22.10 29.24 18.94
C ALA A 138 -21.31 28.27 19.84
N VAL A 139 -20.40 27.49 19.26
CA VAL A 139 -19.68 26.42 19.97
C VAL A 139 -18.76 26.97 21.07
N GLU A 140 -18.33 28.22 20.95
CA GLU A 140 -17.54 28.95 21.95
C GLU A 140 -18.27 29.09 23.30
N ARG A 141 -19.60 28.90 23.31
CA ARG A 141 -20.39 28.80 24.55
C ARG A 141 -20.02 27.58 25.40
N PHE A 142 -19.60 26.49 24.75
CA PHE A 142 -19.30 25.20 25.38
C PHE A 142 -17.80 24.92 25.46
N VAL A 143 -17.02 25.51 24.55
CA VAL A 143 -15.57 25.42 24.49
C VAL A 143 -15.00 26.83 24.40
N ALA A 144 -14.93 27.53 25.54
CA ALA A 144 -14.59 28.95 25.59
C ALA A 144 -13.16 29.25 25.08
N GLU A 145 -12.28 28.26 25.18
CA GLU A 145 -10.90 28.29 24.70
C GLU A 145 -10.77 28.11 23.17
N PHE A 146 -11.82 27.67 22.46
CA PHE A 146 -11.80 27.52 21.01
C PHE A 146 -12.17 28.86 20.35
N ARG A 147 -11.18 29.52 19.74
CA ARG A 147 -11.27 30.84 19.09
C ARG A 147 -10.36 30.92 17.86
N PRO A 148 -10.62 30.11 16.81
CA PRO A 148 -9.91 30.28 15.54
C PRO A 148 -10.22 31.65 14.94
N THR A 149 -9.35 32.14 14.06
CA THR A 149 -9.64 33.37 13.32
C THR A 149 -10.81 33.12 12.36
N ASN A 150 -11.97 33.68 12.64
CA ASN A 150 -13.15 33.59 11.78
C ASN A 150 -13.38 34.92 11.06
N PRO A 151 -13.08 35.03 9.75
CA PRO A 151 -13.29 36.27 9.00
C PRO A 151 -14.76 36.49 8.60
N PHE A 152 -15.66 35.56 8.95
CA PHE A 152 -17.05 35.58 8.56
C PHE A 152 -17.93 35.97 9.75
N ASP A 153 -18.97 36.76 9.49
CA ASP A 153 -20.01 37.12 10.46
C ASP A 153 -21.02 35.99 10.66
N GLN A 154 -20.52 34.78 10.92
CA GLN A 154 -21.31 33.58 11.13
C GLN A 154 -20.57 32.69 12.14
N PRO A 155 -21.13 32.40 13.32
CA PRO A 155 -20.49 31.54 14.29
C PRO A 155 -20.45 30.07 13.83
N ILE A 156 -19.47 29.33 14.35
CA ILE A 156 -19.40 27.88 14.20
C ILE A 156 -20.33 27.26 15.24
N THR A 157 -21.14 26.28 14.84
CA THR A 157 -22.08 25.57 15.72
C THR A 157 -21.75 24.07 15.74
N LEU A 158 -22.30 23.33 16.71
CA LEU A 158 -22.16 21.87 16.74
C LEU A 158 -22.78 21.22 15.49
N ARG A 159 -23.87 21.78 14.96
CA ARG A 159 -24.46 21.34 13.69
C ARG A 159 -23.47 21.48 12.53
N HIS A 160 -22.76 22.61 12.42
CA HIS A 160 -21.74 22.82 11.40
C HIS A 160 -20.59 21.82 11.53
N LEU A 161 -20.12 21.56 12.75
CA LEU A 161 -19.00 20.65 13.00
C LEU A 161 -19.34 19.20 12.66
N MET A 162 -20.49 18.69 13.13
CA MET A 162 -20.92 17.30 12.91
C MET A 162 -21.38 17.01 11.48
N SER A 163 -21.71 18.03 10.69
CA SER A 163 -22.06 17.90 9.27
C SER A 163 -20.93 18.26 8.32
N HIS A 164 -19.72 18.51 8.83
CA HIS A 164 -18.54 18.91 8.07
C HIS A 164 -18.75 20.19 7.25
N ARG A 165 -19.39 21.21 7.83
CA ARG A 165 -19.65 22.52 7.21
C ARG A 165 -19.17 23.69 8.06
N SER A 166 -18.24 23.45 8.98
CA SER A 166 -17.65 24.51 9.82
C SER A 166 -16.69 25.42 9.06
N GLY A 167 -16.17 24.97 7.92
CA GLY A 167 -15.13 25.68 7.17
C GLY A 167 -13.75 25.63 7.81
N LEU A 168 -13.57 24.82 8.86
CA LEU A 168 -12.26 24.58 9.48
C LEU A 168 -11.35 23.78 8.56
N VAL A 169 -10.04 23.88 8.82
CA VAL A 169 -9.00 22.99 8.28
C VAL A 169 -9.31 21.52 8.55
N ARG A 170 -8.76 20.61 7.73
CA ARG A 170 -8.99 19.17 7.89
C ARG A 170 -8.46 18.64 9.23
N GLU A 171 -7.19 18.93 9.52
CA GLU A 171 -6.45 18.47 10.70
C GLU A 171 -6.06 19.65 11.59
N PRO A 172 -5.93 19.50 12.92
CA PRO A 172 -5.31 20.51 13.78
C PRO A 172 -3.80 20.62 13.53
N LEU A 173 -3.18 21.70 14.00
CA LEU A 173 -1.72 21.89 13.90
C LEU A 173 -0.93 20.88 14.74
N ARG A 174 -1.56 20.36 15.81
CA ARG A 174 -0.98 19.35 16.73
C ARG A 174 -1.99 18.25 17.01
N GLY A 175 -1.54 17.01 17.15
CA GLY A 175 -2.38 15.85 17.46
C GLY A 175 -3.26 15.38 16.30
N GLY A 176 -3.04 15.87 15.08
CA GLY A 176 -3.73 15.41 13.89
C GLY A 176 -3.22 14.06 13.38
N TYR A 177 -3.78 13.57 12.28
CA TYR A 177 -3.46 12.28 11.67
C TYR A 177 -1.95 12.02 11.45
N PHE A 178 -1.18 13.06 11.17
CA PHE A 178 0.26 13.00 10.87
C PHE A 178 1.17 13.12 12.10
N ASP A 179 0.63 13.47 13.26
CA ASP A 179 1.41 13.74 14.46
C ASP A 179 1.58 12.45 15.27
N PRO A 180 2.79 11.85 15.32
CA PRO A 180 3.02 10.65 16.12
C PRO A 180 3.10 10.97 17.62
N GLU A 181 3.24 12.25 17.99
CA GLU A 181 3.37 12.64 19.38
C GLU A 181 2.03 12.57 20.11
N PRO A 182 2.00 12.09 21.36
CA PRO A 182 0.79 12.07 22.15
C PRO A 182 0.40 13.51 22.52
N VAL A 183 -0.71 13.99 21.96
CA VAL A 183 -1.28 15.31 22.22
C VAL A 183 -2.66 15.14 22.83
N SER A 184 -2.96 15.89 23.89
CA SER A 184 -4.28 15.86 24.52
C SER A 184 -5.36 16.40 23.58
N LEU A 185 -6.63 16.01 23.81
CA LEU A 185 -7.75 16.55 23.04
C LEU A 185 -7.84 18.09 23.17
N ALA A 186 -7.64 18.60 24.38
CA ALA A 186 -7.67 20.03 24.66
C ALA A 186 -6.55 20.79 23.92
N ASP A 187 -5.33 20.25 23.91
CA ASP A 187 -4.20 20.88 23.20
C ASP A 187 -4.38 20.81 21.68
N SER A 188 -4.95 19.72 21.17
CA SER A 188 -5.27 19.57 19.74
C SER A 188 -6.28 20.65 19.31
N VAL A 189 -7.34 20.87 20.10
CA VAL A 189 -8.33 21.92 19.84
C VAL A 189 -7.75 23.31 20.04
N ALA A 190 -6.96 23.55 21.08
CA ALA A 190 -6.31 24.84 21.33
C ALA A 190 -5.37 25.24 20.18
N SER A 191 -4.72 24.26 19.54
CA SER A 191 -3.86 24.53 18.38
C SER A 191 -4.61 25.15 17.19
N LEU A 192 -5.93 24.93 17.08
CA LEU A 192 -6.77 25.52 16.03
C LEU A 192 -6.89 27.05 16.16
N ASN A 193 -6.58 27.62 17.31
CA ASN A 193 -6.60 29.08 17.50
C ASN A 193 -5.56 29.82 16.65
N ALA A 194 -4.51 29.12 16.21
CA ALA A 194 -3.52 29.61 15.26
C ALA A 194 -3.89 29.35 13.79
N THR A 195 -5.12 28.88 13.54
CA THR A 195 -5.67 28.66 12.19
C THR A 195 -6.76 29.67 11.86
N ARG A 196 -7.24 29.63 10.61
CA ARG A 196 -8.33 30.47 10.11
C ARG A 196 -9.45 29.60 9.54
N VAL A 197 -10.69 30.05 9.71
CA VAL A 197 -11.85 29.48 9.02
C VAL A 197 -11.75 29.82 7.53
N LEU A 198 -11.70 28.79 6.68
CA LEU A 198 -11.42 28.90 5.25
C LEU A 198 -12.68 29.21 4.42
N ILE A 199 -13.82 28.68 4.87
CA ILE A 199 -15.11 28.78 4.19
C ILE A 199 -16.13 29.30 5.20
N ARG A 200 -17.04 30.18 4.79
CA ARG A 200 -18.13 30.63 5.66
C ARG A 200 -18.88 29.41 6.23
N PRO A 201 -19.04 29.31 7.56
CA PRO A 201 -19.73 28.18 8.17
C PRO A 201 -21.14 28.02 7.58
N GLY A 202 -21.47 26.79 7.16
CA GLY A 202 -22.75 26.47 6.55
C GLY A 202 -22.84 26.72 5.05
N ASP A 203 -21.77 27.08 4.34
CA ASP A 203 -21.82 27.24 2.87
C ASP A 203 -21.52 25.90 2.16
N LYS A 204 -20.33 25.32 2.38
CA LYS A 204 -19.82 24.15 1.64
C LYS A 204 -19.44 22.99 2.57
N LEU A 205 -19.52 21.77 2.04
CA LEU A 205 -18.93 20.58 2.69
C LEU A 205 -17.41 20.69 2.67
N LYS A 206 -16.78 20.56 3.83
CA LYS A 206 -15.34 20.40 4.02
C LYS A 206 -15.08 19.40 5.15
N TYR A 207 -14.63 18.20 4.80
CA TYR A 207 -14.35 17.16 5.78
C TYR A 207 -13.26 17.62 6.76
N SER A 208 -13.52 17.49 8.06
CA SER A 208 -12.65 18.02 9.10
C SER A 208 -12.65 17.13 10.35
N ASN A 209 -11.51 16.49 10.60
CA ASN A 209 -11.22 15.77 11.84
C ASN A 209 -11.02 16.76 13.00
N ALA A 210 -10.40 17.91 12.73
CA ALA A 210 -10.31 19.03 13.65
C ALA A 210 -11.68 19.45 14.17
N GLY A 211 -12.67 19.58 13.29
CA GLY A 211 -14.04 19.94 13.68
C GLY A 211 -14.68 18.92 14.63
N VAL A 212 -14.45 17.63 14.41
CA VAL A 212 -14.96 16.58 15.31
C VAL A 212 -14.22 16.56 16.65
N ALA A 213 -12.92 16.92 16.68
CA ALA A 213 -12.20 17.11 17.94
C ALA A 213 -12.85 18.20 18.80
N VAL A 214 -13.30 19.31 18.20
CA VAL A 214 -14.06 20.36 18.91
C VAL A 214 -15.37 19.82 19.47
N VAL A 215 -16.09 18.97 18.72
CA VAL A 215 -17.33 18.31 19.22
C VAL A 215 -17.02 17.44 20.44
N GLY A 216 -15.98 16.62 20.39
CA GLY A 216 -15.62 15.78 21.54
C GLY A 216 -15.17 16.59 22.75
N LEU A 217 -14.48 17.72 22.55
CA LEU A 217 -14.13 18.61 23.65
C LEU A 217 -15.38 19.28 24.25
N ALA A 218 -16.35 19.67 23.43
CA ALA A 218 -17.64 20.18 23.92
C ALA A 218 -18.38 19.13 24.76
N VAL A 219 -18.34 17.86 24.36
CA VAL A 219 -18.88 16.73 25.15
C VAL A 219 -18.15 16.60 26.49
N GLU A 220 -16.82 16.59 26.50
CA GLU A 220 -16.02 16.51 27.73
C GLU A 220 -16.33 17.65 28.70
N ARG A 221 -16.41 18.90 28.19
CA ARG A 221 -16.70 20.08 29.01
C ARG A 221 -18.12 20.07 29.57
N ALA A 222 -19.11 19.68 28.78
CA ALA A 222 -20.50 19.60 29.22
C ALA A 222 -20.74 18.44 30.21
N ALA A 223 -20.05 17.30 30.02
CA ALA A 223 -20.14 16.15 30.91
C ALA A 223 -19.38 16.33 32.23
N GLY A 224 -18.32 17.13 32.24
CA GLY A 224 -17.45 17.31 33.41
C GLY A 224 -16.55 16.10 33.72
N GLU A 225 -16.35 15.20 32.76
CA GLU A 225 -15.49 14.02 32.84
C GLU A 225 -14.77 13.77 31.50
N PRO A 226 -13.64 13.04 31.47
CA PRO A 226 -12.89 12.80 30.23
C PRO A 226 -13.74 12.19 29.12
N PHE A 227 -13.54 12.65 27.88
CA PHE A 227 -14.32 12.23 26.71
C PHE A 227 -14.49 10.70 26.60
N ALA A 228 -13.39 9.95 26.65
CA ALA A 228 -13.40 8.49 26.50
C ALA A 228 -14.24 7.80 27.60
N LEU A 229 -14.07 8.24 28.85
CA LEU A 229 -14.82 7.73 29.99
C LEU A 229 -16.32 8.01 29.86
N HIS A 230 -16.68 9.21 29.41
CA HIS A 230 -18.07 9.58 29.19
C HIS A 230 -18.75 8.65 28.17
N LEU A 231 -18.10 8.39 27.02
CA LEU A 231 -18.66 7.53 25.99
C LEU A 231 -18.75 6.07 26.45
N LYS A 232 -17.75 5.59 27.19
CA LYS A 232 -17.77 4.25 27.79
C LYS A 232 -19.02 4.05 28.64
N ARG A 233 -19.30 4.97 29.57
CA ARG A 233 -20.42 4.87 30.52
C ARG A 233 -21.79 5.14 29.91
N THR A 234 -21.86 6.05 28.95
CA THR A 234 -23.15 6.57 28.48
C THR A 234 -23.59 6.03 27.13
N VAL A 235 -22.68 5.44 26.36
CA VAL A 235 -22.94 4.86 25.04
C VAL A 235 -22.56 3.38 25.00
N PHE A 236 -21.32 3.01 25.34
CA PHE A 236 -20.85 1.63 25.14
C PHE A 236 -21.45 0.63 26.15
N GLU A 237 -21.37 0.92 27.45
CA GLU A 237 -21.94 0.05 28.49
C GLU A 237 -23.46 -0.17 28.32
N PRO A 238 -24.30 0.86 28.07
CA PRO A 238 -25.74 0.64 27.84
C PRO A 238 -26.07 -0.19 26.60
N LEU A 239 -25.18 -0.19 25.60
CA LEU A 239 -25.33 -0.99 24.38
C LEU A 239 -24.64 -2.36 24.48
N GLY A 240 -23.96 -2.65 25.59
CA GLY A 240 -23.19 -3.87 25.80
C GLY A 240 -21.94 -3.99 24.91
N MET A 241 -21.39 -2.86 24.46
CA MET A 241 -20.19 -2.79 23.64
C MET A 241 -18.91 -2.86 24.49
N ASN A 242 -18.65 -4.03 25.07
CA ASN A 242 -17.63 -4.21 26.11
C ASN A 242 -16.18 -4.20 25.60
N ASP A 243 -15.98 -4.38 24.29
CA ASP A 243 -14.66 -4.39 23.64
C ASP A 243 -14.43 -3.07 22.86
N SER A 244 -15.09 -1.99 23.27
CA SER A 244 -15.04 -0.70 22.60
C SER A 244 -14.57 0.41 23.55
N ASP A 245 -13.47 1.08 23.18
CA ASP A 245 -12.92 2.20 23.96
C ASP A 245 -12.14 3.19 23.09
N PHE A 246 -12.24 4.47 23.42
CA PHE A 246 -11.45 5.54 22.81
C PHE A 246 -10.05 5.69 23.43
N ASP A 247 -9.90 5.22 24.67
CA ASP A 247 -8.64 5.14 25.40
C ASP A 247 -8.46 3.70 25.92
N PRO A 248 -8.12 2.74 25.03
CA PRO A 248 -8.06 1.33 25.39
C PRO A 248 -6.99 1.07 26.46
N ASP A 249 -7.33 0.28 27.47
CA ASP A 249 -6.38 -0.21 28.47
C ASP A 249 -5.39 -1.21 27.85
N ASP A 250 -4.40 -1.65 28.63
CA ASP A 250 -3.35 -2.55 28.14
C ASP A 250 -3.91 -3.91 27.68
N ALA A 251 -5.00 -4.39 28.29
CA ALA A 251 -5.63 -5.65 27.93
C ALA A 251 -6.32 -5.56 26.57
N LEU A 252 -7.04 -4.45 26.31
CA LEU A 252 -7.68 -4.21 25.03
C LEU A 252 -6.63 -3.89 23.94
N LYS A 253 -5.60 -3.08 24.26
CA LYS A 253 -4.48 -2.79 23.35
C LYS A 253 -3.76 -4.05 22.87
N ALA A 254 -3.53 -5.02 23.76
CA ALA A 254 -2.89 -6.29 23.41
C ALA A 254 -3.69 -7.16 22.42
N ARG A 255 -5.01 -6.93 22.31
CA ARG A 255 -5.91 -7.61 21.38
C ARG A 255 -6.08 -6.89 20.05
N ILE A 256 -5.57 -5.67 19.90
CA ILE A 256 -5.66 -4.94 18.63
C ILE A 256 -4.88 -5.70 17.57
N ALA A 257 -5.53 -6.02 16.45
CA ALA A 257 -4.89 -6.69 15.32
C ALA A 257 -3.71 -5.87 14.76
N GLN A 258 -2.73 -6.54 14.18
CA GLN A 258 -1.61 -5.90 13.51
C GLN A 258 -2.03 -5.50 12.09
N GLY A 259 -2.23 -4.20 11.88
CA GLY A 259 -2.48 -3.64 10.55
C GLY A 259 -1.21 -3.50 9.71
N ILE A 260 -1.37 -3.48 8.38
CA ILE A 260 -0.27 -3.26 7.43
C ILE A 260 -0.49 -1.97 6.64
N MET A 261 0.54 -1.14 6.55
CA MET A 261 0.62 -0.03 5.60
C MET A 261 1.11 -0.55 4.26
N ALA A 262 0.57 0.03 3.19
CA ALA A 262 1.06 -0.19 1.84
C ALA A 262 1.41 1.16 1.21
N THR A 263 2.32 1.14 0.26
CA THR A 263 2.64 2.32 -0.55
C THR A 263 2.08 2.14 -1.96
N ASP A 264 1.83 3.25 -2.65
CA ASP A 264 1.46 3.22 -4.07
C ASP A 264 2.52 2.56 -4.97
N HIS A 265 3.78 2.49 -4.54
CA HIS A 265 4.92 1.87 -5.23
C HIS A 265 5.27 0.44 -4.75
N GLY A 266 4.46 -0.16 -3.86
CA GLY A 266 4.34 -1.61 -3.70
C GLY A 266 4.97 -2.18 -2.43
N THR A 267 5.69 -1.34 -1.70
CA THR A 267 6.23 -1.67 -0.38
C THR A 267 5.13 -1.78 0.65
N THR A 268 5.23 -2.74 1.55
CA THR A 268 4.39 -2.88 2.74
C THR A 268 5.23 -2.85 4.01
N PHE A 269 4.66 -2.36 5.12
CA PHE A 269 5.31 -2.30 6.42
C PHE A 269 4.29 -2.33 7.56
N PRO A 270 4.66 -2.74 8.78
CA PRO A 270 3.76 -2.72 9.93
C PRO A 270 3.18 -1.32 10.19
N ALA A 271 1.88 -1.25 10.45
CA ALA A 271 1.23 0.03 10.71
C ALA A 271 1.61 0.61 12.08
N PRO A 272 1.84 1.93 12.17
CA PRO A 272 2.06 2.59 13.46
C PRO A 272 0.79 2.51 14.33
N ASN A 273 1.00 2.40 15.65
CA ASN A 273 -0.06 2.22 16.64
C ASN A 273 -0.18 3.38 17.64
N PHE A 274 0.40 4.55 17.34
CA PHE A 274 0.27 5.72 18.18
C PHE A 274 -1.18 6.24 18.22
N THR A 275 -1.51 6.92 19.32
CA THR A 275 -2.82 7.55 19.55
C THR A 275 -2.87 8.89 18.85
N ILE A 276 -3.94 9.13 18.09
CA ILE A 276 -4.16 10.41 17.40
C ILE A 276 -4.86 11.37 18.37
N GLY A 277 -4.33 12.59 18.54
CA GLY A 277 -4.86 13.61 19.45
C GLY A 277 -6.30 14.08 19.11
N THR A 278 -6.73 13.95 17.85
CA THR A 278 -8.14 14.01 17.46
C THR A 278 -8.91 12.75 17.85
N VAL A 279 -8.81 12.33 19.12
CA VAL A 279 -9.40 11.10 19.68
C VAL A 279 -10.86 10.89 19.23
N PRO A 280 -11.77 11.90 19.32
CA PRO A 280 -13.17 11.77 18.93
C PRO A 280 -13.41 11.48 17.44
N ALA A 281 -12.42 11.75 16.58
CA ALA A 281 -12.55 11.64 15.14
C ALA A 281 -12.13 10.27 14.60
N GLY A 282 -11.26 9.52 15.29
CA GLY A 282 -10.62 8.36 14.67
C GLY A 282 -9.96 7.32 15.58
N ASN A 283 -10.03 7.46 16.91
CA ASN A 283 -9.22 6.62 17.81
C ASN A 283 -9.98 5.47 18.49
N LEU A 284 -11.24 5.22 18.13
CA LEU A 284 -12.01 4.10 18.71
C LEU A 284 -11.38 2.76 18.34
N ALA A 285 -11.02 1.98 19.36
CA ALA A 285 -10.78 0.54 19.25
C ALA A 285 -12.12 -0.18 19.44
N SER A 286 -12.46 -1.14 18.57
CA SER A 286 -13.72 -1.88 18.64
C SER A 286 -13.69 -3.22 17.88
N THR A 287 -14.74 -4.02 18.00
CA THR A 287 -14.96 -5.28 17.27
C THR A 287 -16.15 -5.15 16.33
N VAL A 288 -16.20 -5.96 15.26
CA VAL A 288 -17.39 -5.96 14.37
C VAL A 288 -18.66 -6.38 15.10
N LEU A 289 -18.56 -7.18 16.15
CA LEU A 289 -19.70 -7.53 17.02
C LEU A 289 -20.23 -6.34 17.81
N ASP A 290 -19.35 -5.49 18.34
CA ASP A 290 -19.77 -4.26 19.02
C ASP A 290 -20.35 -3.24 18.04
N GLN A 291 -19.78 -3.12 16.84
CA GLN A 291 -20.38 -2.33 15.77
C GLN A 291 -21.78 -2.85 15.40
N ALA A 292 -21.98 -4.17 15.38
CA ALA A 292 -23.29 -4.79 15.14
C ALA A 292 -24.29 -4.49 16.28
N LYS A 293 -23.87 -4.45 17.55
CA LYS A 293 -24.73 -4.02 18.67
C LYS A 293 -25.19 -2.57 18.50
N PHE A 294 -24.31 -1.69 18.03
CA PHE A 294 -24.67 -0.31 17.70
C PHE A 294 -25.71 -0.26 16.57
N LEU A 295 -25.52 -1.03 15.48
CA LEU A 295 -26.52 -1.14 14.40
C LEU A 295 -27.88 -1.63 14.92
N SER A 296 -27.90 -2.68 15.77
CA SER A 296 -29.14 -3.13 16.44
C SER A 296 -29.80 -2.04 17.28
N ALA A 297 -29.02 -1.16 17.91
CA ALA A 297 -29.53 -0.02 18.66
C ALA A 297 -30.20 1.02 17.76
N LEU A 298 -29.63 1.31 16.59
CA LEU A 298 -30.25 2.19 15.59
C LEU A 298 -31.62 1.65 15.14
N PHE A 299 -31.73 0.34 14.89
CA PHE A 299 -33.00 -0.31 14.52
C PHE A 299 -34.06 -0.30 15.63
N ARG A 300 -33.65 -0.09 16.89
CA ARG A 300 -34.53 0.16 18.04
C ARG A 300 -34.84 1.65 18.27
N GLY A 301 -34.53 2.53 17.32
CA GLY A 301 -34.77 3.96 17.47
C GLY A 301 -33.78 4.66 18.41
N GLY A 302 -32.52 4.20 18.46
CA GLY A 302 -31.47 4.79 19.29
C GLY A 302 -31.14 3.99 20.56
N GLY A 303 -31.76 2.83 20.76
CA GLY A 303 -31.38 1.84 21.78
C GLY A 303 -31.44 2.30 23.23
N GLY A 304 -32.19 3.39 23.52
CA GLY A 304 -32.24 4.00 24.86
C GLY A 304 -31.06 4.93 25.18
N VAL A 305 -30.11 5.10 24.25
CA VAL A 305 -29.00 6.06 24.37
C VAL A 305 -29.44 7.45 23.90
N ILE A 306 -30.21 7.50 22.81
CA ILE A 306 -30.87 8.70 22.28
C ILE A 306 -32.31 8.33 21.91
N SER A 307 -33.19 9.33 21.77
CA SER A 307 -34.55 9.13 21.27
C SER A 307 -34.59 8.87 19.76
N SER A 308 -35.69 8.26 19.30
CA SER A 308 -35.94 8.06 17.86
C SER A 308 -36.00 9.37 17.08
N GLN A 309 -36.48 10.45 17.70
CA GLN A 309 -36.51 11.78 17.08
C GLN A 309 -35.10 12.32 16.84
N THR A 310 -34.21 12.17 17.82
CA THR A 310 -32.81 12.56 17.70
C THR A 310 -32.08 11.69 16.68
N LEU A 311 -32.35 10.38 16.65
CA LEU A 311 -31.81 9.51 15.60
C LEU A 311 -32.25 9.97 14.20
N GLU A 312 -33.53 10.29 14.01
CA GLU A 312 -34.02 10.81 12.72
C GLU A 312 -33.31 12.12 12.34
N GLN A 313 -33.07 13.01 13.31
CA GLN A 313 -32.28 14.21 13.08
C GLN A 313 -30.82 13.92 12.70
N MET A 314 -30.19 12.88 13.29
CA MET A 314 -28.83 12.45 12.95
C MET A 314 -28.70 11.99 11.51
N ILE A 315 -29.71 11.30 10.99
CA ILE A 315 -29.68 10.66 9.67
C ILE A 315 -30.43 11.46 8.60
N THR A 316 -30.85 12.68 8.95
CA THR A 316 -31.38 13.65 7.98
C THR A 316 -30.23 14.42 7.34
N PRO A 317 -30.09 14.43 6.01
CA PRO A 317 -29.12 15.28 5.33
C PRO A 317 -29.22 16.75 5.76
N GLN A 318 -28.12 17.35 6.20
CA GLN A 318 -28.09 18.74 6.66
C GLN A 318 -27.97 19.75 5.50
N PHE A 319 -27.84 19.24 4.26
CA PHE A 319 -27.75 20.04 3.04
C PHE A 319 -28.11 19.19 1.82
N VAL A 320 -28.41 19.89 0.73
CA VAL A 320 -28.61 19.30 -0.60
C VAL A 320 -27.50 19.84 -1.49
N ASP A 321 -26.51 19.01 -1.77
CA ASP A 321 -25.53 19.28 -2.82
C ASP A 321 -26.05 18.67 -4.11
N ARG A 322 -26.03 19.43 -5.22
CA ARG A 322 -26.54 18.97 -6.52
C ARG A 322 -25.62 17.92 -7.16
N ASP A 323 -24.33 17.93 -6.81
CA ASP A 323 -23.31 17.16 -7.50
C ASP A 323 -22.75 15.98 -6.67
N SER A 324 -23.18 15.82 -5.41
CA SER A 324 -22.72 14.72 -4.54
C SER A 324 -23.76 13.61 -4.38
N SER A 325 -23.33 12.36 -4.65
CA SER A 325 -24.12 11.15 -4.36
C SER A 325 -24.24 10.82 -2.87
N ALA A 326 -23.40 11.44 -2.03
CA ALA A 326 -23.37 11.26 -0.58
C ALA A 326 -23.60 12.59 0.16
N ARG A 327 -24.52 12.57 1.12
CA ARG A 327 -24.85 13.73 1.96
C ARG A 327 -24.48 13.43 3.40
N PHE A 328 -24.16 14.44 4.20
CA PHE A 328 -23.94 14.24 5.64
C PHE A 328 -25.17 14.65 6.45
N GLY A 329 -25.53 13.79 7.39
CA GLY A 329 -26.34 14.13 8.55
C GLY A 329 -25.48 14.72 9.66
N LEU A 330 -25.77 14.37 10.91
CA LEU A 330 -24.92 14.68 12.07
C LEU A 330 -24.09 13.43 12.39
N GLY A 331 -22.84 13.43 11.93
CA GLY A 331 -21.92 12.28 12.03
C GLY A 331 -22.15 11.21 10.96
N PHE A 332 -23.38 10.98 10.50
CA PHE A 332 -23.67 9.95 9.50
C PHE A 332 -23.48 10.43 8.06
N VAL A 333 -22.91 9.57 7.22
CA VAL A 333 -23.08 9.63 5.77
C VAL A 333 -24.44 9.03 5.43
N VAL A 334 -25.21 9.74 4.61
CA VAL A 334 -26.56 9.39 4.17
C VAL A 334 -26.58 9.32 2.65
N ARG A 335 -26.97 8.17 2.11
CA ARG A 335 -27.01 7.88 0.67
C ARG A 335 -28.38 7.34 0.28
N ASN A 336 -28.76 7.57 -0.98
CA ASN A 336 -29.82 6.81 -1.62
C ASN A 336 -29.18 5.59 -2.28
N ASP A 337 -29.58 4.40 -1.85
CA ASP A 337 -29.10 3.13 -2.39
C ASP A 337 -30.29 2.40 -3.04
N LYS A 338 -30.41 2.52 -4.36
CA LYS A 338 -31.49 1.91 -5.17
C LYS A 338 -32.89 2.19 -4.60
N GLY A 339 -33.14 3.43 -4.16
CA GLY A 339 -34.41 3.87 -3.57
C GLY A 339 -34.51 3.68 -2.05
N ARG A 340 -33.50 3.11 -1.40
CA ARG A 340 -33.46 2.90 0.06
C ARG A 340 -32.56 3.92 0.74
N ARG A 341 -32.88 4.29 1.99
CA ARG A 341 -32.04 5.18 2.80
C ARG A 341 -30.92 4.35 3.44
N ARG A 342 -29.70 4.56 2.97
CA ARG A 342 -28.49 3.96 3.56
C ARG A 342 -27.79 4.98 4.44
N ILE A 343 -27.55 4.61 5.68
CA ILE A 343 -26.81 5.41 6.66
C ILE A 343 -25.53 4.67 7.04
N GLY A 344 -24.48 5.39 7.40
CA GLY A 344 -23.27 4.77 7.92
C GLY A 344 -22.08 5.70 7.94
N HIS A 345 -20.89 5.11 8.05
CA HIS A 345 -19.63 5.78 7.80
C HIS A 345 -18.57 4.74 7.43
N ASP A 346 -17.68 5.09 6.51
CA ASP A 346 -16.44 4.39 6.23
C ASP A 346 -15.29 4.92 7.11
N GLY A 347 -14.17 4.23 7.16
CA GLY A 347 -13.02 4.66 7.96
C GLY A 347 -11.72 4.17 7.38
N ALA A 348 -10.69 5.03 7.47
CA ALA A 348 -9.32 4.67 7.17
C ALA A 348 -8.41 5.24 8.27
N VAL A 349 -7.55 4.40 8.81
CA VAL A 349 -6.46 4.78 9.72
C VAL A 349 -5.32 3.81 9.48
N TYR A 350 -4.12 4.12 9.95
CA TYR A 350 -2.93 3.29 9.79
C TYR A 350 -3.21 1.80 9.96
N GLY A 351 -3.17 1.07 8.84
CA GLY A 351 -3.34 -0.39 8.80
C GLY A 351 -4.77 -0.90 8.82
N PHE A 352 -5.79 -0.05 8.76
CA PHE A 352 -7.20 -0.49 8.83
C PHE A 352 -8.11 0.30 7.87
N ALA A 353 -8.97 -0.44 7.17
CA ALA A 353 -10.11 0.11 6.44
C ALA A 353 -11.40 -0.48 7.01
N THR A 354 -12.37 0.38 7.34
CA THR A 354 -13.62 -0.01 7.99
C THR A 354 -14.81 0.47 7.17
N HIS A 355 -15.89 -0.30 7.15
CA HIS A 355 -17.19 0.11 6.62
C HIS A 355 -18.30 -0.32 7.57
N VAL A 356 -19.07 0.62 8.09
CA VAL A 356 -20.27 0.34 8.90
C VAL A 356 -21.45 1.04 8.27
N SER A 357 -22.48 0.29 7.88
CA SER A 357 -23.69 0.88 7.28
C SER A 357 -24.95 0.06 7.50
N ALA A 358 -26.09 0.71 7.37
CA ALA A 358 -27.40 0.10 7.43
C ALA A 358 -28.36 0.68 6.38
N LEU A 359 -29.18 -0.19 5.82
CA LEU A 359 -30.45 0.17 5.21
C LEU A 359 -31.46 0.32 6.35
N ILE A 360 -31.62 1.57 6.80
CA ILE A 360 -32.25 1.85 8.09
C ILE A 360 -33.72 1.45 8.13
N ASP A 361 -34.43 1.66 7.03
CA ASP A 361 -35.87 1.37 6.93
C ASP A 361 -36.13 -0.14 6.72
N ASP A 362 -35.20 -0.87 6.09
CA ASP A 362 -35.24 -2.34 5.96
C ASP A 362 -34.75 -3.06 7.23
N LYS A 363 -34.16 -2.33 8.18
CA LYS A 363 -33.46 -2.87 9.35
C LYS A 363 -32.47 -3.99 8.99
N LEU A 364 -31.57 -3.66 8.08
CA LEU A 364 -30.49 -4.53 7.65
C LEU A 364 -29.17 -3.76 7.73
N GLY A 365 -28.21 -4.29 8.47
CA GLY A 365 -26.94 -3.62 8.74
C GLY A 365 -25.74 -4.54 8.59
N VAL A 366 -24.59 -3.95 8.27
CA VAL A 366 -23.33 -4.65 8.11
C VAL A 366 -22.17 -3.81 8.66
N ALA A 367 -21.24 -4.47 9.35
CA ALA A 367 -19.96 -3.92 9.77
C ALA A 367 -18.84 -4.79 9.19
N VAL A 368 -17.86 -4.18 8.52
CA VAL A 368 -16.70 -4.83 7.90
C VAL A 368 -15.43 -4.09 8.29
N VAL A 369 -14.38 -4.81 8.66
CA VAL A 369 -13.03 -4.25 8.86
C VAL A 369 -12.01 -5.10 8.10
N ALA A 370 -11.06 -4.46 7.43
CA ALA A 370 -9.89 -5.08 6.79
C ALA A 370 -8.60 -4.51 7.41
N THR A 371 -7.61 -5.37 7.72
CA THR A 371 -6.34 -5.00 8.38
C THR A 371 -5.24 -4.57 7.42
N ARG A 372 -5.61 -3.76 6.42
CA ARG A 372 -4.68 -3.10 5.51
C ARG A 372 -5.14 -1.68 5.22
N ASP A 373 -4.20 -0.75 5.22
CA ASP A 373 -4.51 0.64 4.90
C ASP A 373 -5.07 0.78 3.47
N CYS A 374 -5.97 1.75 3.31
CA CYS A 374 -6.68 2.07 2.07
C CYS A 374 -7.32 0.86 1.35
N ALA A 375 -7.76 -0.16 2.09
CA ALA A 375 -8.56 -1.28 1.57
C ALA A 375 -10.08 -0.98 1.52
N ASN A 376 -10.47 0.30 1.58
CA ASN A 376 -11.87 0.73 1.63
C ASN A 376 -12.69 0.22 0.43
N ALA A 377 -12.12 0.18 -0.78
CA ALA A 377 -12.86 -0.30 -1.94
C ALA A 377 -13.30 -1.77 -1.78
N LEU A 378 -12.50 -2.59 -1.10
CA LEU A 378 -12.88 -3.95 -0.75
C LEU A 378 -13.93 -3.98 0.37
N ALA A 379 -13.71 -3.24 1.46
CA ALA A 379 -14.64 -3.21 2.59
C ALA A 379 -16.05 -2.76 2.15
N ASP A 380 -16.13 -1.71 1.33
CA ASP A 380 -17.36 -1.20 0.72
C ASP A 380 -18.02 -2.27 -0.16
N ARG A 381 -17.24 -2.95 -1.00
CA ARG A 381 -17.75 -4.01 -1.88
C ARG A 381 -18.31 -5.17 -1.08
N ILE A 382 -17.63 -5.59 -0.02
CA ILE A 382 -18.12 -6.64 0.87
C ILE A 382 -19.45 -6.21 1.51
N ALA A 383 -19.53 -4.97 1.99
CA ALA A 383 -20.76 -4.43 2.56
C ALA A 383 -21.91 -4.42 1.53
N ASP A 384 -21.66 -3.95 0.30
CA ASP A 384 -22.66 -3.90 -0.76
C ASP A 384 -23.16 -5.30 -1.15
N GLU A 385 -22.25 -6.23 -1.44
CA GLU A 385 -22.59 -7.60 -1.84
C GLU A 385 -23.34 -8.34 -0.73
N THR A 386 -23.05 -8.00 0.53
CA THR A 386 -23.74 -8.52 1.72
C THR A 386 -25.16 -7.96 1.81
N LEU A 387 -25.33 -6.64 1.78
CA LEU A 387 -26.66 -6.01 1.88
C LEU A 387 -27.57 -6.45 0.73
N ASP A 388 -27.07 -6.46 -0.50
CA ASP A 388 -27.83 -6.87 -1.69
C ASP A 388 -28.30 -8.33 -1.60
N ARG A 389 -27.45 -9.25 -1.12
CA ARG A 389 -27.81 -10.68 -1.00
C ARG A 389 -28.75 -10.96 0.15
N PHE A 390 -28.56 -10.32 1.29
CA PHE A 390 -29.48 -10.48 2.41
C PHE A 390 -30.87 -9.93 2.05
N LEU A 391 -30.96 -8.80 1.33
CA LEU A 391 -32.22 -8.31 0.76
C LEU A 391 -32.83 -9.29 -0.24
N ALA A 392 -32.06 -9.77 -1.22
CA ALA A 392 -32.56 -10.72 -2.21
C ALA A 392 -33.09 -12.00 -1.54
N ALA A 393 -32.38 -12.53 -0.54
CA ALA A 393 -32.81 -13.71 0.20
C ALA A 393 -34.08 -13.47 1.03
N ARG A 394 -34.28 -12.27 1.59
CA ARG A 394 -35.56 -11.88 2.22
C ARG A 394 -36.72 -11.89 1.24
N GLU A 395 -36.46 -11.54 -0.02
CA GLU A 395 -37.43 -11.56 -1.12
C GLU A 395 -37.57 -12.95 -1.79
N GLY A 396 -36.90 -13.98 -1.28
CA GLY A 396 -36.90 -15.33 -1.86
C GLY A 396 -36.16 -15.43 -3.20
N LYS A 397 -35.25 -14.49 -3.47
CA LYS A 397 -34.43 -14.43 -4.69
C LYS A 397 -33.00 -14.86 -4.40
N THR A 398 -32.38 -15.51 -5.37
CA THR A 398 -30.95 -15.84 -5.34
C THR A 398 -30.22 -14.96 -6.36
N LEU A 399 -29.18 -14.27 -5.91
CA LEU A 399 -28.29 -13.53 -6.80
C LEU A 399 -27.16 -14.45 -7.30
N PRO A 400 -26.63 -14.23 -8.51
CA PRO A 400 -25.40 -14.88 -8.94
C PRO A 400 -24.26 -14.69 -7.90
N PRO A 401 -23.34 -15.65 -7.78
CA PRO A 401 -22.16 -15.49 -6.92
C PRO A 401 -21.39 -14.19 -7.26
N PRO A 402 -20.81 -13.50 -6.27
CA PRO A 402 -19.98 -12.34 -6.54
C PRO A 402 -18.78 -12.73 -7.41
N VAL A 403 -18.41 -11.87 -8.36
CA VAL A 403 -17.34 -12.15 -9.32
C VAL A 403 -15.98 -11.74 -8.76
N SER A 404 -15.08 -12.70 -8.56
CA SER A 404 -13.65 -12.40 -8.38
C SER A 404 -12.98 -12.26 -9.74
N ARG A 405 -12.51 -11.06 -10.05
CA ARG A 405 -11.85 -10.78 -11.35
C ARG A 405 -10.39 -11.21 -11.33
N THR A 406 -9.92 -11.69 -12.48
CA THR A 406 -8.56 -12.23 -12.62
C THR A 406 -7.58 -11.17 -13.09
N ILE A 407 -6.29 -11.42 -12.87
CA ILE A 407 -5.24 -10.61 -13.50
C ILE A 407 -5.23 -10.91 -15.01
N PRO A 408 -5.04 -9.91 -15.88
CA PRO A 408 -4.74 -10.17 -17.29
C PRO A 408 -3.51 -11.09 -17.45
N ALA A 409 -3.52 -11.98 -18.45
CA ALA A 409 -2.35 -12.79 -18.76
C ALA A 409 -1.11 -11.90 -18.99
N PRO A 410 0.11 -12.31 -18.59
CA PRO A 410 1.31 -11.49 -18.74
C PRO A 410 1.56 -11.00 -20.16
N GLU A 411 1.31 -11.83 -21.18
CA GLU A 411 1.40 -11.45 -22.60
C GLU A 411 0.44 -10.29 -22.88
N ARG A 412 -0.83 -10.47 -22.51
CA ARG A 412 -1.87 -9.45 -22.69
C ARG A 412 -1.54 -8.16 -21.95
N ALA A 413 -1.02 -8.24 -20.72
CA ALA A 413 -0.60 -7.06 -19.97
C ALA A 413 0.56 -6.32 -20.66
N ARG A 414 1.52 -7.03 -21.26
CA ARG A 414 2.58 -6.45 -22.09
C ARG A 414 2.03 -5.80 -23.35
N ASP A 415 1.09 -6.43 -24.04
CA ASP A 415 0.47 -5.89 -25.27
C ASP A 415 -0.36 -4.62 -24.97
N LEU A 416 -1.01 -4.58 -23.80
CA LEU A 416 -1.75 -3.42 -23.32
C LEU A 416 -0.86 -2.29 -22.79
N ALA A 417 0.43 -2.53 -22.56
CA ALA A 417 1.30 -1.52 -21.99
C ALA A 417 1.49 -0.35 -22.97
N GLY A 418 1.23 0.89 -22.54
CA GLY A 418 1.29 2.06 -23.41
C GLY A 418 0.68 3.30 -22.80
N VAL A 419 0.86 4.43 -23.48
CA VAL A 419 0.17 5.69 -23.17
C VAL A 419 -0.98 5.87 -24.14
N TYR A 420 -2.16 6.22 -23.63
CA TYR A 420 -3.36 6.45 -24.42
C TYR A 420 -3.90 7.84 -24.13
N THR A 421 -4.31 8.58 -25.17
CA THR A 421 -4.80 9.95 -25.02
C THR A 421 -5.76 10.37 -26.14
N ASP A 422 -6.63 11.34 -25.85
CA ASP A 422 -7.42 12.10 -26.84
C ASP A 422 -6.92 13.55 -26.98
N GLY A 423 -5.74 13.86 -26.43
CA GLY A 423 -5.16 15.20 -26.33
C GLY A 423 -5.54 15.96 -25.05
N THR A 424 -6.63 15.58 -24.38
CA THR A 424 -7.08 16.19 -23.11
C THR A 424 -6.90 15.24 -21.93
N HIS A 425 -7.33 14.00 -22.10
CA HIS A 425 -7.25 12.92 -21.13
C HIS A 425 -6.07 12.03 -21.47
N ARG A 426 -5.42 11.48 -20.45
CA ARG A 426 -4.29 10.57 -20.62
C ARG A 426 -4.41 9.44 -19.62
N ILE A 427 -4.19 8.22 -20.08
CA ILE A 427 -4.02 7.04 -19.22
C ILE A 427 -2.78 6.27 -19.67
N GLU A 428 -1.91 5.96 -18.73
CA GLU A 428 -0.80 5.02 -18.96
C GLU A 428 -1.17 3.66 -18.38
N LEU A 429 -1.04 2.60 -19.17
CA LEU A 429 -1.18 1.22 -18.72
C LEU A 429 0.19 0.54 -18.67
N TYR A 430 0.47 -0.19 -17.60
CA TYR A 430 1.73 -0.94 -17.49
C TYR A 430 1.64 -2.12 -16.52
N PRO A 431 2.26 -3.28 -16.85
CA PRO A 431 2.46 -4.36 -15.90
C PRO A 431 3.42 -3.97 -14.78
N ARG A 432 3.11 -4.43 -13.57
CA ARG A 432 3.90 -4.23 -12.36
C ARG A 432 3.61 -5.36 -11.38
N ASN A 433 4.65 -6.12 -10.99
CA ASN A 433 4.56 -7.23 -10.04
C ASN A 433 3.44 -8.22 -10.41
N GLY A 434 3.37 -8.58 -11.69
CA GLY A 434 2.31 -9.42 -12.25
C GLY A 434 0.92 -8.78 -12.33
N ARG A 435 0.71 -7.53 -11.92
CA ARG A 435 -0.58 -6.80 -11.99
C ARG A 435 -0.57 -5.82 -13.15
N LEU A 436 -1.74 -5.43 -13.67
CA LEU A 436 -1.86 -4.35 -14.64
C LEU A 436 -2.29 -3.07 -13.92
N ILE A 437 -1.49 -2.02 -14.02
CA ILE A 437 -1.76 -0.72 -13.39
C ILE A 437 -2.17 0.29 -14.46
N ALA A 438 -3.16 1.10 -14.11
CA ALA A 438 -3.59 2.29 -14.82
C ALA A 438 -3.19 3.55 -14.03
N ASP A 439 -2.47 4.45 -14.69
CA ASP A 439 -2.19 5.79 -14.20
C ASP A 439 -2.89 6.82 -15.09
N ALA A 440 -4.03 7.32 -14.63
CA ALA A 440 -4.79 8.34 -15.33
C ALA A 440 -4.39 9.74 -14.85
N LYS A 441 -4.16 10.65 -15.80
CA LYS A 441 -3.88 12.06 -15.50
C LYS A 441 -5.05 12.66 -14.73
N GLY A 442 -4.75 13.29 -13.60
CA GLY A 442 -5.74 13.90 -12.71
C GLY A 442 -6.46 12.92 -11.76
N ALA A 443 -6.22 11.61 -11.88
CA ALA A 443 -6.72 10.66 -10.88
C ALA A 443 -5.96 10.82 -9.57
N ASP A 444 -6.70 10.87 -8.45
CA ASP A 444 -6.14 11.02 -7.12
C ASP A 444 -5.33 9.79 -6.68
N ARG A 445 -5.45 8.64 -7.36
CA ARG A 445 -4.77 7.37 -7.04
C ARG A 445 -4.42 6.57 -8.29
N LEU A 446 -3.50 5.62 -8.14
CA LEU A 446 -3.28 4.56 -9.12
C LEU A 446 -4.42 3.53 -9.10
N TRP A 447 -4.75 2.98 -10.26
CA TRP A 447 -5.80 1.98 -10.40
C TRP A 447 -5.23 0.63 -10.78
N GLU A 448 -5.69 -0.42 -10.10
CA GLU A 448 -5.37 -1.78 -10.47
C GLU A 448 -6.47 -2.35 -11.38
N LEU A 449 -6.08 -2.80 -12.57
CA LEU A 449 -6.98 -3.34 -13.58
C LEU A 449 -7.03 -4.86 -13.51
N ARG A 450 -8.25 -5.40 -13.53
CA ARG A 450 -8.55 -6.83 -13.59
C ARG A 450 -9.34 -7.15 -14.86
N ALA A 451 -9.15 -8.35 -15.40
CA ALA A 451 -9.85 -8.81 -16.59
C ALA A 451 -11.25 -9.32 -16.25
N GLU A 452 -12.22 -8.93 -17.06
CA GLU A 452 -13.58 -9.47 -17.10
C GLU A 452 -13.90 -9.72 -18.59
N GLY A 453 -13.52 -10.91 -19.07
CA GLY A 453 -13.52 -11.22 -20.50
C GLY A 453 -12.57 -10.30 -21.28
N ALA A 454 -13.10 -9.60 -22.28
CA ALA A 454 -12.35 -8.61 -23.07
C ALA A 454 -12.19 -7.26 -22.35
N THR A 455 -13.03 -6.97 -21.34
CA THR A 455 -13.01 -5.71 -20.60
C THR A 455 -11.98 -5.75 -19.47
N LEU A 456 -11.41 -4.60 -19.15
CA LEU A 456 -10.61 -4.35 -17.95
C LEU A 456 -11.46 -3.54 -16.97
N VAL A 457 -11.44 -3.89 -15.70
CA VAL A 457 -12.20 -3.22 -14.66
C VAL A 457 -11.24 -2.83 -13.54
N VAL A 458 -11.35 -1.60 -13.05
CA VAL A 458 -10.67 -1.16 -11.83
C VAL A 458 -11.22 -1.99 -10.68
N ASP A 459 -10.36 -2.82 -10.09
CA ASP A 459 -10.72 -3.77 -9.01
C ASP A 459 -9.48 -4.05 -8.16
N GLY A 460 -9.09 -3.03 -7.40
CA GLY A 460 -7.97 -3.02 -6.47
C GLY A 460 -8.38 -2.65 -5.04
N PRO A 461 -7.42 -2.59 -4.11
CA PRO A 461 -7.72 -2.28 -2.72
C PRO A 461 -8.22 -0.83 -2.53
N THR A 462 -7.72 0.10 -3.33
CA THR A 462 -7.93 1.55 -3.17
C THR A 462 -9.05 2.15 -4.02
N ALA A 463 -9.49 1.43 -5.07
CA ALA A 463 -10.48 1.91 -6.04
C ALA A 463 -11.18 0.74 -6.74
N ARG A 464 -12.42 0.96 -7.20
CA ARG A 464 -13.19 -0.03 -7.98
C ARG A 464 -14.17 0.61 -8.98
N GLY A 465 -14.61 -0.16 -9.96
CA GLY A 465 -15.85 0.05 -10.71
C GLY A 465 -15.70 0.70 -12.09
N ALA A 466 -14.68 1.52 -12.32
CA ALA A 466 -14.42 2.06 -13.66
C ALA A 466 -13.98 0.95 -14.62
N SER A 467 -14.40 1.02 -15.88
CA SER A 467 -14.11 0.00 -16.89
C SER A 467 -13.42 0.59 -18.12
N LEU A 468 -12.53 -0.18 -18.72
CA LEU A 468 -11.78 0.12 -19.92
C LEU A 468 -11.92 -1.05 -20.90
N VAL A 469 -12.31 -0.78 -22.13
CA VAL A 469 -12.37 -1.76 -23.21
C VAL A 469 -11.15 -1.53 -24.12
N PRO A 470 -10.17 -2.44 -24.12
CA PRO A 470 -9.04 -2.33 -25.03
C PRO A 470 -9.45 -2.60 -26.48
N LEU A 471 -8.87 -1.81 -27.37
CA LEU A 471 -8.85 -2.01 -28.82
C LEU A 471 -7.39 -2.26 -29.24
N GLU A 472 -7.15 -2.52 -30.53
CA GLU A 472 -5.79 -2.77 -31.05
C GLU A 472 -4.85 -1.59 -30.78
N ASP A 473 -5.30 -0.37 -31.11
CA ASP A 473 -4.54 0.87 -31.06
C ASP A 473 -5.13 1.91 -30.10
N ALA A 474 -6.08 1.53 -29.25
CA ALA A 474 -6.77 2.45 -28.36
C ALA A 474 -7.35 1.75 -27.12
N VAL A 475 -7.84 2.54 -26.17
CA VAL A 475 -8.74 2.08 -25.09
C VAL A 475 -10.00 2.93 -25.07
N VAL A 476 -11.12 2.32 -24.72
CA VAL A 476 -12.40 3.02 -24.54
C VAL A 476 -12.84 2.94 -23.08
N GLY A 477 -13.03 4.09 -22.44
CA GLY A 477 -13.48 4.20 -21.05
C GLY A 477 -14.37 5.41 -20.85
N ASP A 478 -15.42 5.27 -20.04
CA ASP A 478 -16.37 6.36 -19.76
C ASP A 478 -16.93 7.04 -21.04
N GLY A 479 -17.24 6.22 -22.05
CA GLY A 479 -17.72 6.70 -23.35
C GLY A 479 -16.69 7.42 -24.23
N ARG A 480 -15.41 7.40 -23.86
CA ARG A 480 -14.32 8.10 -24.57
C ARG A 480 -13.32 7.12 -25.16
N ARG A 481 -12.88 7.37 -26.39
CA ARG A 481 -11.78 6.65 -27.04
C ARG A 481 -10.47 7.41 -26.82
N LEU A 482 -9.45 6.72 -26.34
CA LEU A 482 -8.09 7.24 -26.14
C LEU A 482 -7.14 6.45 -27.04
N ASP A 483 -6.50 7.12 -28.00
CA ASP A 483 -5.60 6.49 -28.97
C ASP A 483 -4.22 6.28 -28.36
N ARG A 484 -3.58 5.15 -28.68
CA ARG A 484 -2.24 4.79 -28.20
C ARG A 484 -1.20 5.67 -28.89
N ILE A 485 -0.26 6.21 -28.11
CA ILE A 485 0.87 7.01 -28.60
C ILE A 485 2.19 6.53 -27.99
N GLU A 486 3.30 6.81 -28.68
CA GLU A 486 4.61 6.85 -28.04
C GLU A 486 4.83 8.29 -27.53
N PRO A 487 4.83 8.52 -26.20
CA PRO A 487 4.88 9.86 -25.66
C PRO A 487 6.23 10.52 -25.96
N PRO A 488 6.26 11.77 -26.47
CA PRO A 488 7.50 12.51 -26.60
C PRO A 488 8.14 12.75 -25.23
N ALA A 489 9.43 13.09 -25.23
CA ALA A 489 10.11 13.53 -24.00
C ALA A 489 9.36 14.75 -23.40
N PRO A 490 8.98 14.71 -22.11
CA PRO A 490 8.38 15.86 -21.44
C PRO A 490 9.31 17.07 -21.46
N PRO A 491 8.79 18.31 -21.40
CA PRO A 491 9.62 19.50 -21.23
C PRO A 491 10.50 19.41 -19.98
N GLU A 492 11.56 20.23 -19.93
CA GLU A 492 12.38 20.34 -18.72
C GLU A 492 11.56 20.90 -17.56
N CYS A 493 11.87 20.45 -16.35
CA CYS A 493 11.25 20.98 -15.15
C CYS A 493 11.66 22.45 -14.95
N PRO A 494 10.71 23.36 -14.67
CA PRO A 494 11.03 24.73 -14.27
C PRO A 494 11.97 24.76 -13.06
N ALA A 495 13.02 25.57 -13.10
CA ALA A 495 14.05 25.61 -12.06
C ALA A 495 13.48 25.93 -10.67
N ASP A 496 12.48 26.81 -10.61
CA ASP A 496 11.78 27.19 -9.37
C ASP A 496 10.94 26.04 -8.77
N LEU A 497 10.55 25.05 -9.59
CA LEU A 497 9.90 23.82 -9.11
C LEU A 497 10.93 22.76 -8.74
N ALA A 498 12.02 22.64 -9.50
CA ALA A 498 13.06 21.64 -9.29
C ALA A 498 13.61 21.66 -7.86
N ASP A 499 13.81 22.85 -7.30
CA ASP A 499 14.32 23.02 -5.92
C ASP A 499 13.35 22.52 -4.85
N LEU A 500 12.05 22.47 -5.14
CA LEU A 500 10.99 22.07 -4.21
C LEU A 500 10.79 20.55 -4.17
N LEU A 501 11.27 19.83 -5.20
CA LEU A 501 11.01 18.41 -5.34
C LEU A 501 11.73 17.61 -4.24
N GLY A 502 11.12 16.49 -3.86
CA GLY A 502 11.68 15.57 -2.88
C GLY A 502 10.67 15.10 -1.84
N GLU A 503 11.19 14.50 -0.78
CA GLU A 503 10.40 13.89 0.27
C GLU A 503 10.39 14.72 1.55
N TYR A 504 9.27 14.71 2.24
CA TYR A 504 9.01 15.47 3.45
C TYR A 504 8.26 14.59 4.46
N GLY A 505 8.53 14.80 5.74
CA GLY A 505 7.81 14.15 6.85
C GLY A 505 8.46 12.87 7.40
N PRO A 506 7.77 12.22 8.34
CA PRO A 506 8.26 11.05 9.05
C PRO A 506 8.18 9.78 8.20
N ASP A 507 8.93 8.74 8.58
CA ASP A 507 9.04 7.47 7.83
C ASP A 507 7.69 6.76 7.65
N HIS A 508 6.76 6.92 8.59
CA HIS A 508 5.45 6.28 8.54
C HIS A 508 4.45 7.01 7.64
N ASN A 509 4.75 8.22 7.17
CA ASN A 509 3.86 9.01 6.31
C ASN A 509 4.64 10.06 5.48
N ILE A 510 5.27 9.59 4.40
CA ILE A 510 6.11 10.42 3.54
C ILE A 510 5.28 11.18 2.51
N LEU A 511 5.30 12.50 2.60
CA LEU A 511 4.82 13.41 1.57
C LEU A 511 5.89 13.57 0.48
N ALA A 512 5.51 13.44 -0.79
CA ALA A 512 6.43 13.72 -1.90
C ALA A 512 5.93 14.88 -2.75
N LEU A 513 6.79 15.86 -2.99
CA LEU A 513 6.60 16.88 -4.02
C LEU A 513 7.28 16.44 -5.30
N TYR A 514 6.54 16.48 -6.40
CA TYR A 514 7.01 16.05 -7.71
C TYR A 514 6.44 16.94 -8.81
N GLU A 515 7.12 17.00 -9.95
CA GLU A 515 6.66 17.80 -11.09
C GLU A 515 6.00 16.89 -12.12
N GLU A 516 4.88 17.35 -12.67
CA GLU A 516 4.21 16.76 -13.82
C GLU A 516 3.60 17.85 -14.71
N ASP A 517 3.88 17.79 -16.03
CA ASP A 517 3.42 18.77 -17.02
C ASP A 517 3.76 20.23 -16.63
N GLN A 518 4.96 20.46 -16.09
CA GLN A 518 5.46 21.75 -15.56
C GLN A 518 4.62 22.31 -14.40
N GLN A 519 3.83 21.46 -13.74
CA GLN A 519 3.03 21.79 -12.57
C GLN A 519 3.54 21.00 -11.36
N LEU A 520 3.50 21.62 -10.18
CA LEU A 520 3.81 20.93 -8.93
C LEU A 520 2.65 20.01 -8.54
N PHE A 521 2.97 18.80 -8.14
CA PHE A 521 2.05 17.84 -7.55
C PHE A 521 2.52 17.45 -6.16
N VAL A 522 1.57 17.08 -5.32
CA VAL A 522 1.83 16.48 -4.01
C VAL A 522 1.24 15.09 -3.94
N ARG A 523 2.05 14.12 -3.50
CA ARG A 523 1.59 12.83 -3.00
C ARG A 523 1.53 12.88 -1.48
N ILE A 524 0.37 12.65 -0.89
CA ILE A 524 0.13 12.69 0.57
C ILE A 524 -0.64 11.45 1.03
N GLU A 525 -0.38 10.98 2.25
CA GLU A 525 -0.94 9.72 2.80
C GLU A 525 -0.71 8.52 1.87
N TRP A 526 0.49 8.42 1.30
CA TRP A 526 0.94 7.34 0.40
C TRP A 526 0.21 7.14 -0.93
N PHE A 527 -1.00 7.66 -1.09
CA PHE A 527 -1.85 7.33 -2.24
C PHE A 527 -2.46 8.54 -2.93
N PHE A 528 -2.76 9.62 -2.19
CA PHE A 528 -3.47 10.76 -2.76
C PHE A 528 -2.53 11.67 -3.53
N ARG A 529 -2.88 11.93 -4.79
CA ARG A 529 -2.11 12.76 -5.72
C ARG A 529 -2.93 13.98 -6.07
N TYR A 530 -2.41 15.16 -5.80
CA TYR A 530 -3.10 16.41 -6.08
C TYR A 530 -2.25 17.32 -6.98
N PRO A 531 -2.81 17.82 -8.10
CA PRO A 531 -2.22 18.93 -8.83
C PRO A 531 -2.32 20.21 -7.99
N LEU A 532 -1.20 20.91 -7.79
CA LEU A 532 -1.16 22.14 -7.01
C LEU A 532 -1.16 23.36 -7.92
N LYS A 533 -1.97 24.37 -7.58
CA LYS A 533 -2.01 25.65 -8.30
C LYS A 533 -1.17 26.67 -7.55
N ARG A 534 -0.10 27.17 -8.15
CA ARG A 534 0.72 28.23 -7.57
C ARG A 534 -0.13 29.50 -7.37
N ILE A 535 -0.14 30.04 -6.15
CA ILE A 535 -0.83 31.29 -5.78
C ILE A 535 0.11 32.33 -5.15
N GLY A 536 1.34 31.93 -4.82
CA GLY A 536 2.44 32.79 -4.40
C GLY A 536 3.81 32.16 -4.68
N PRO A 537 4.92 32.83 -4.30
CA PRO A 537 6.28 32.31 -4.49
C PRO A 537 6.51 30.97 -3.80
N ASP A 538 6.00 30.83 -2.57
CA ASP A 538 6.13 29.65 -1.73
C ASP A 538 4.76 29.12 -1.28
N GLU A 539 3.70 29.43 -2.03
CA GLU A 539 2.32 29.09 -1.67
C GLU A 539 1.54 28.53 -2.85
N PHE A 540 0.86 27.43 -2.60
CA PHE A 540 0.11 26.68 -3.60
C PHE A 540 -1.27 26.30 -3.03
N ALA A 541 -2.32 26.43 -3.84
CA ALA A 541 -3.64 25.93 -3.51
C ALA A 541 -3.76 24.45 -3.90
N PHE A 542 -4.38 23.67 -3.02
CA PHE A 542 -4.94 22.36 -3.38
C PHE A 542 -6.10 22.53 -4.38
N PRO A 543 -6.44 21.49 -5.15
CA PRO A 543 -7.58 21.55 -6.06
C PRO A 543 -8.90 21.64 -5.29
N ASP A 544 -10.00 21.90 -5.99
CA ASP A 544 -11.34 22.04 -5.41
C ASP A 544 -12.01 20.70 -5.03
N PHE A 545 -11.28 19.58 -5.15
CA PHE A 545 -11.69 18.22 -4.81
C PHE A 545 -10.72 17.55 -3.82
N GLY A 546 -11.11 16.36 -3.33
CA GLY A 546 -10.29 15.56 -2.42
C GLY A 546 -10.38 16.02 -0.96
N LEU A 547 -9.48 15.56 -0.10
CA LEU A 547 -9.55 15.82 1.34
C LEU A 547 -9.03 17.21 1.76
N TYR A 548 -8.27 17.87 0.90
CA TYR A 548 -7.54 19.11 1.19
C TYR A 548 -8.07 20.32 0.42
N HIS A 549 -9.24 20.20 -0.21
CA HIS A 549 -9.81 21.31 -0.95
C HIS A 549 -9.97 22.57 -0.08
N ASP A 550 -9.76 23.74 -0.67
CA ASP A 550 -9.73 25.06 0.00
C ASP A 550 -8.57 25.27 1.00
N GLU A 551 -7.65 24.30 1.17
CA GLU A 551 -6.39 24.48 1.91
C GLU A 551 -5.22 24.80 0.97
N THR A 552 -4.10 25.16 1.58
CA THR A 552 -2.86 25.51 0.88
C THR A 552 -1.72 24.58 1.28
N LEU A 553 -0.77 24.42 0.37
CA LEU A 553 0.58 23.94 0.64
C LEU A 553 1.53 25.14 0.64
N ARG A 554 2.30 25.31 1.73
CA ARG A 554 3.29 26.38 1.88
C ARG A 554 4.69 25.80 2.04
N ILE A 555 5.66 26.36 1.33
CA ILE A 555 7.08 26.03 1.49
C ILE A 555 7.66 26.85 2.64
N GLU A 556 8.36 26.19 3.56
CA GLU A 556 9.21 26.85 4.54
C GLU A 556 10.67 26.68 4.12
N ARG A 557 11.41 27.79 4.14
CA ARG A 557 12.83 27.83 3.81
C ARG A 557 13.67 28.03 5.06
N ASP A 558 14.89 27.52 5.05
CA ASP A 558 15.90 27.81 6.07
C ASP A 558 16.52 29.21 5.88
N ASP A 559 17.44 29.57 6.77
CA ASP A 559 18.16 30.85 6.75
C ASP A 559 19.01 31.04 5.48
N GLN A 560 19.30 29.96 4.74
CA GLN A 560 20.01 29.98 3.46
C GLN A 560 19.06 30.05 2.25
N GLY A 561 17.75 30.10 2.48
CA GLY A 561 16.72 30.14 1.44
C GLY A 561 16.42 28.78 0.80
N ALA A 562 16.98 27.69 1.30
CA ALA A 562 16.70 26.35 0.79
C ALA A 562 15.40 25.80 1.42
N PRO A 563 14.57 25.04 0.67
CA PRO A 563 13.39 24.40 1.25
C PRO A 563 13.76 23.48 2.41
N ALA A 564 13.16 23.72 3.58
CA ALA A 564 13.43 23.03 4.83
C ALA A 564 12.22 22.25 5.34
N ALA A 565 11.00 22.66 4.98
CA ALA A 565 9.77 21.95 5.27
C ALA A 565 8.64 22.37 4.32
N VAL A 566 7.55 21.62 4.35
CA VAL A 566 6.27 22.02 3.74
C VAL A 566 5.18 21.97 4.79
N LEU A 567 4.30 22.97 4.78
CA LEU A 567 3.03 22.92 5.50
C LEU A 567 1.95 22.53 4.51
N ALA A 568 1.46 21.29 4.60
CA ALA A 568 0.33 20.84 3.80
C ALA A 568 -0.93 20.91 4.67
N GLY A 569 -1.78 21.90 4.38
CA GLY A 569 -2.86 22.26 5.28
C GLY A 569 -2.32 22.79 6.59
N SER A 570 -2.59 22.08 7.69
CA SER A 570 -2.16 22.45 9.04
C SER A 570 -0.96 21.67 9.57
N PHE A 571 -0.43 20.68 8.83
CA PHE A 571 0.68 19.87 9.33
C PHE A 571 2.00 20.21 8.65
N ARG A 572 3.07 20.27 9.45
CA ARG A 572 4.43 20.57 9.00
C ARG A 572 5.22 19.28 8.72
N PHE A 573 5.59 19.08 7.47
CA PHE A 573 6.44 17.98 7.02
C PHE A 573 7.86 18.51 6.80
N ALA A 574 8.79 18.17 7.70
CA ALA A 574 10.20 18.54 7.55
C ALA A 574 10.82 17.86 6.32
N ARG A 575 11.67 18.57 5.56
CA ARG A 575 12.36 18.00 4.41
C ARG A 575 13.27 16.87 4.88
N ARG A 576 13.16 15.73 4.21
CA ARG A 576 13.99 14.56 4.53
C ARG A 576 15.37 14.77 3.91
N LYS A 577 16.41 14.45 4.68
CA LYS A 577 17.78 14.44 4.16
C LYS A 577 17.96 13.18 3.34
N LEU A 578 18.24 13.36 2.06
CA LEU A 578 18.71 12.32 1.16
C LEU A 578 20.17 12.67 0.85
N ASP A 579 21.04 11.67 0.74
CA ASP A 579 22.40 11.93 0.27
C ASP A 579 22.31 12.63 -1.08
N GLY A 580 23.02 13.76 -1.20
CA GLY A 580 22.71 14.82 -2.15
C GLY A 580 22.56 14.35 -3.59
N ASP A 581 21.69 15.05 -4.34
CA ASP A 581 21.41 14.76 -5.74
C ASP A 581 22.69 14.62 -6.59
N GLY A 582 22.93 13.41 -7.10
CA GLY A 582 24.05 13.10 -8.00
C GLY A 582 25.35 12.67 -7.32
N ALA A 583 25.44 12.70 -5.99
CA ALA A 583 26.52 12.04 -5.28
C ALA A 583 26.29 10.53 -5.23
N THR A 584 27.37 9.76 -5.30
CA THR A 584 27.30 8.32 -5.05
C THR A 584 27.02 8.11 -3.57
N PHE A 585 25.88 7.47 -3.27
CA PHE A 585 25.51 7.04 -1.92
C PHE A 585 26.66 6.26 -1.28
N ARG A 586 26.90 6.43 0.02
CA ARG A 586 28.03 5.78 0.72
C ARG A 586 27.54 5.07 1.97
N VAL A 587 28.01 3.85 2.15
CA VAL A 587 27.89 3.06 3.38
C VAL A 587 29.27 2.92 3.97
N GLU A 588 29.42 3.20 5.26
CA GLU A 588 30.64 2.88 5.97
C GLU A 588 30.77 1.35 6.08
N PRO A 589 31.82 0.74 5.50
CA PRO A 589 31.98 -0.71 5.54
C PRO A 589 32.18 -1.20 6.98
N LEU A 590 31.53 -2.30 7.37
CA LEU A 590 31.68 -2.91 8.70
C LEU A 590 33.12 -3.35 9.00
N GLU A 591 33.91 -3.63 7.96
CA GLU A 591 35.33 -3.97 8.03
C GLU A 591 36.08 -3.39 6.80
N PRO A 592 37.41 -3.20 6.87
CA PRO A 592 38.18 -2.77 5.72
C PRO A 592 38.00 -3.69 4.50
N VAL A 593 37.80 -3.11 3.32
CA VAL A 593 37.52 -3.86 2.08
C VAL A 593 38.60 -4.90 1.74
N ALA A 594 39.86 -4.65 2.10
CA ALA A 594 40.94 -5.62 1.94
C ALA A 594 40.71 -6.91 2.76
N VAL A 595 40.21 -6.79 3.99
CA VAL A 595 39.89 -7.92 4.88
C VAL A 595 38.66 -8.67 4.36
N LEU A 596 37.63 -7.93 3.92
CA LEU A 596 36.46 -8.51 3.25
C LEU A 596 36.88 -9.36 2.04
N ARG A 597 37.79 -8.82 1.20
CA ARG A 597 38.29 -9.49 -0.01
C ARG A 597 39.01 -10.78 0.31
N GLU A 598 39.95 -10.75 1.27
CA GLU A 598 40.72 -11.95 1.65
C GLU A 598 39.79 -13.08 2.13
N ARG A 599 38.81 -12.75 2.97
CA ARG A 599 37.83 -13.72 3.47
C ARG A 599 36.93 -14.25 2.36
N ALA A 600 36.42 -13.37 1.49
CA ALA A 600 35.53 -13.76 0.42
C ALA A 600 36.20 -14.66 -0.64
N LEU A 601 37.47 -14.41 -0.97
CA LEU A 601 38.25 -15.25 -1.90
C LEU A 601 38.53 -16.65 -1.35
N LYS A 602 38.53 -16.83 -0.02
CA LYS A 602 38.67 -18.14 0.64
C LYS A 602 37.33 -18.89 0.76
N ALA A 603 36.21 -18.19 0.55
CA ALA A 603 34.88 -18.78 0.64
C ALA A 603 34.46 -19.42 -0.69
N THR A 604 33.54 -20.38 -0.62
CA THR A 604 32.99 -21.06 -1.80
C THR A 604 31.52 -20.69 -1.98
N PRO A 605 31.03 -20.53 -3.23
CA PRO A 605 29.61 -20.37 -3.51
C PRO A 605 28.76 -21.51 -2.92
N PRO A 606 27.47 -21.26 -2.64
CA PRO A 606 26.56 -22.33 -2.22
C PRO A 606 26.49 -23.41 -3.29
N VAL A 607 26.46 -24.68 -2.86
CA VAL A 607 26.33 -25.82 -3.76
C VAL A 607 24.89 -25.90 -4.26
N GLU A 608 24.72 -25.88 -5.58
CA GLU A 608 23.42 -26.06 -6.22
C GLU A 608 23.26 -27.46 -6.80
N THR A 609 22.06 -28.03 -6.69
CA THR A 609 21.66 -29.26 -7.36
C THR A 609 20.62 -28.94 -8.42
N GLY A 610 20.84 -29.33 -9.67
CA GLY A 610 19.92 -29.06 -10.77
C GLY A 610 20.55 -29.30 -12.15
N GLU A 611 19.71 -29.41 -13.16
CA GLU A 611 20.14 -29.42 -14.56
C GLU A 611 20.31 -27.96 -15.04
N PHE A 612 21.57 -27.52 -15.06
CA PHE A 612 21.92 -26.18 -15.54
C PHE A 612 22.45 -26.22 -16.96
N ARG A 613 22.18 -25.16 -17.73
CA ARG A 613 22.81 -24.92 -19.02
C ARG A 613 24.29 -24.61 -18.81
N ARG A 614 25.11 -24.97 -19.80
CA ARG A 614 26.52 -24.58 -19.83
C ARG A 614 26.63 -23.05 -19.88
N PRO A 615 27.37 -22.41 -18.95
CA PRO A 615 27.63 -20.97 -19.02
C PRO A 615 28.37 -20.57 -20.29
N ASP A 616 27.97 -19.45 -20.88
CA ASP A 616 28.55 -18.84 -22.08
C ASP A 616 28.51 -17.31 -21.90
N LEU A 617 29.42 -16.82 -21.04
CA LEU A 617 29.56 -15.40 -20.74
C LEU A 617 30.31 -14.70 -21.89
N VAL A 618 29.70 -13.67 -22.45
CA VAL A 618 30.25 -12.88 -23.55
C VAL A 618 30.40 -11.42 -23.16
N ALA A 619 31.44 -10.77 -23.70
CA ALA A 619 31.69 -9.35 -23.52
C ALA A 619 30.63 -8.52 -24.26
N LEU A 620 30.06 -7.52 -23.58
CA LEU A 620 29.05 -6.64 -24.21
C LEU A 620 29.65 -5.70 -25.27
N ASP A 621 30.83 -5.16 -25.00
CA ASP A 621 31.56 -4.24 -25.88
C ASP A 621 31.99 -4.90 -27.22
N GLN A 622 32.16 -6.22 -27.23
CA GLN A 622 32.44 -6.99 -28.44
C GLN A 622 31.18 -7.26 -29.30
N LEU A 623 30.00 -7.34 -28.68
CA LEU A 623 28.75 -7.56 -29.40
C LEU A 623 28.22 -6.26 -30.01
N ASP A 624 28.34 -5.15 -29.29
CA ASP A 624 28.00 -3.83 -29.80
C ASP A 624 28.90 -2.76 -29.16
N PRO A 625 29.88 -2.21 -29.90
CA PRO A 625 30.84 -1.25 -29.35
C PRO A 625 30.22 0.12 -29.05
N THR A 626 28.93 0.33 -29.38
CA THR A 626 28.20 1.58 -29.08
C THR A 626 27.53 1.57 -27.70
N LEU A 627 27.55 0.42 -27.01
CA LEU A 627 27.25 0.34 -25.58
C LEU A 627 28.32 1.10 -24.78
N LYS A 628 27.88 1.91 -23.81
CA LYS A 628 28.81 2.60 -22.91
C LYS A 628 29.00 1.81 -21.63
N LEU A 629 30.23 1.80 -21.12
CA LEU A 629 30.57 1.19 -19.84
C LEU A 629 30.95 2.27 -18.83
N ASP A 630 30.33 2.21 -17.65
CA ASP A 630 30.68 2.96 -16.45
C ASP A 630 30.65 1.99 -15.27
N ILE A 631 31.55 0.99 -15.32
CA ILE A 631 31.52 -0.13 -14.39
C ILE A 631 31.92 0.34 -12.98
N ARG A 632 30.92 0.64 -12.15
CA ARG A 632 31.09 1.33 -10.87
C ARG A 632 31.93 0.54 -9.88
N TYR A 633 31.79 -0.77 -9.91
CA TYR A 633 32.56 -1.67 -9.06
C TYR A 633 33.99 -1.92 -9.56
N ALA A 634 34.42 -1.35 -10.68
CA ALA A 634 35.84 -1.31 -11.07
C ALA A 634 36.59 -0.06 -10.54
N THR A 635 35.88 0.84 -9.85
CA THR A 635 36.42 2.10 -9.31
C THR A 635 36.02 2.27 -7.84
N ASP A 636 36.41 3.36 -7.20
CA ASP A 636 35.90 3.75 -5.88
C ASP A 636 34.54 4.47 -5.94
N ASN A 637 33.93 4.58 -7.12
CA ASN A 637 32.68 5.30 -7.34
C ASN A 637 31.43 4.40 -7.15
N ASN A 638 31.32 3.75 -5.99
CA ASN A 638 30.22 2.86 -5.60
C ASN A 638 29.90 2.96 -4.09
N PHE A 639 28.87 2.29 -3.60
CA PHE A 639 28.44 2.45 -2.21
C PHE A 639 29.47 2.10 -1.11
N LEU A 640 30.47 1.25 -1.38
CA LEU A 640 31.52 0.88 -0.40
C LEU A 640 32.86 1.63 -0.60
N GLY A 641 32.98 2.47 -1.62
CA GLY A 641 34.15 3.34 -1.79
C GLY A 641 35.47 2.62 -2.11
N ALA A 642 35.39 1.47 -2.77
CA ALA A 642 36.58 0.74 -3.20
C ALA A 642 36.33 -0.01 -4.52
N PRO A 643 37.36 -0.29 -5.33
CA PRO A 643 37.23 -1.17 -6.47
C PRO A 643 37.04 -2.63 -6.00
N PHE A 644 36.19 -3.39 -6.69
CA PHE A 644 35.92 -4.82 -6.49
C PHE A 644 36.27 -5.65 -7.72
N TYR A 645 36.30 -5.04 -8.91
CA TYR A 645 36.80 -5.62 -10.16
C TYR A 645 38.19 -5.08 -10.48
N ASP A 646 38.99 -5.85 -11.20
CA ASP A 646 40.32 -5.46 -11.69
C ASP A 646 40.25 -4.54 -12.93
N ARG A 647 39.14 -4.61 -13.68
CA ARG A 647 38.93 -3.88 -14.94
C ARG A 647 37.46 -3.49 -15.15
N PRO A 648 37.19 -2.41 -15.91
CA PRO A 648 35.84 -2.00 -16.27
C PRO A 648 35.32 -2.79 -17.47
N ALA A 649 34.95 -4.06 -17.25
CA ALA A 649 34.35 -4.92 -18.27
C ALA A 649 32.93 -5.38 -17.85
N ALA A 650 32.09 -5.72 -18.82
CA ALA A 650 30.75 -6.24 -18.58
C ALA A 650 30.50 -7.51 -19.40
N TYR A 651 30.06 -8.55 -18.71
CA TYR A 651 29.76 -9.86 -19.30
C TYR A 651 28.32 -10.26 -18.97
N LEU A 652 27.64 -10.91 -19.91
CA LEU A 652 26.35 -11.56 -19.69
C LEU A 652 26.33 -12.91 -20.37
N GLN A 653 25.41 -13.80 -19.96
CA GLN A 653 25.11 -15.00 -20.72
C GLN A 653 24.69 -14.60 -22.14
N ARG A 654 25.20 -15.28 -23.17
CA ARG A 654 24.97 -14.90 -24.58
C ARG A 654 23.51 -14.54 -24.91
N PRO A 655 22.47 -15.31 -24.52
CA PRO A 655 21.09 -14.93 -24.81
C PRO A 655 20.67 -13.60 -24.16
N ALA A 656 21.11 -13.34 -22.93
CA ALA A 656 20.86 -12.08 -22.24
C ALA A 656 21.63 -10.92 -22.88
N ALA A 657 22.89 -11.15 -23.27
CA ALA A 657 23.73 -10.16 -23.95
C ALA A 657 23.13 -9.74 -25.30
N GLU A 658 22.70 -10.69 -26.12
CA GLU A 658 22.05 -10.43 -27.41
C GLU A 658 20.69 -9.71 -27.23
N ALA A 659 19.94 -10.07 -26.18
CA ALA A 659 18.71 -9.36 -25.81
C ALA A 659 18.96 -7.91 -25.42
N LEU A 660 20.02 -7.65 -24.64
CA LEU A 660 20.43 -6.31 -24.26
C LEU A 660 20.83 -5.46 -25.48
N VAL A 661 21.57 -6.04 -26.43
CA VAL A 661 21.93 -5.36 -27.69
C VAL A 661 20.69 -5.02 -28.51
N ARG A 662 19.67 -5.88 -28.56
CA ARG A 662 18.39 -5.54 -29.20
C ARG A 662 17.68 -4.40 -28.47
N ALA A 663 17.69 -4.39 -27.14
CA ALA A 663 17.11 -3.29 -26.35
C ALA A 663 17.84 -1.96 -26.60
N HIS A 664 19.18 -2.01 -26.69
CA HIS A 664 20.03 -0.88 -27.04
C HIS A 664 19.66 -0.29 -28.40
N ARG A 665 19.54 -1.14 -29.43
CA ARG A 665 19.19 -0.72 -30.79
C ARG A 665 17.79 -0.14 -30.90
N LEU A 666 16.84 -0.58 -30.07
CA LEU A 666 15.49 -0.02 -30.04
C LEU A 666 15.46 1.44 -29.56
N LEU A 667 16.44 1.88 -28.79
CA LEU A 667 16.54 3.23 -28.25
C LEU A 667 17.15 4.23 -29.25
N GLU A 668 17.78 3.74 -30.31
CA GLU A 668 18.50 4.57 -31.27
C GLU A 668 17.61 5.59 -31.98
N SER A 669 16.37 5.21 -32.30
CA SER A 669 15.39 6.09 -32.94
C SER A 669 14.97 7.26 -32.06
N GLN A 670 15.21 7.17 -30.75
CA GLN A 670 14.94 8.22 -29.76
C GLN A 670 16.21 9.02 -29.41
N GLY A 671 17.34 8.77 -30.09
CA GLY A 671 18.61 9.42 -29.80
C GLY A 671 19.24 8.95 -28.47
N LEU A 672 18.81 7.80 -27.95
CA LEU A 672 19.24 7.26 -26.66
C LEU A 672 20.05 5.97 -26.84
N GLY A 673 20.93 5.69 -25.88
CA GLY A 673 21.69 4.44 -25.78
C GLY A 673 21.71 3.89 -24.35
N LEU A 674 22.33 2.73 -24.15
CA LEU A 674 22.46 2.08 -22.83
C LEU A 674 23.87 2.27 -22.29
N LEU A 675 23.95 2.63 -21.02
CA LEU A 675 25.17 2.76 -20.25
C LEU A 675 25.13 1.77 -19.08
N ILE A 676 26.14 0.91 -19.00
CA ILE A 676 26.17 -0.24 -18.10
C ILE A 676 26.98 0.10 -16.84
N TYR A 677 26.36 -0.06 -15.67
CA TYR A 677 26.97 0.11 -14.36
C TYR A 677 27.52 -1.20 -13.78
N ASP A 678 26.78 -2.30 -13.96
CA ASP A 678 27.20 -3.65 -13.56
C ASP A 678 26.52 -4.71 -14.44
N ALA A 679 27.11 -5.90 -14.52
CA ALA A 679 26.57 -7.04 -15.26
C ALA A 679 26.89 -8.34 -14.50
N TYR A 680 27.57 -9.31 -15.10
CA TYR A 680 28.09 -10.45 -14.35
C TYR A 680 28.98 -10.00 -13.17
N ARG A 681 28.59 -10.41 -11.97
CA ARG A 681 29.31 -10.16 -10.71
C ARG A 681 29.81 -11.48 -10.15
N PRO A 682 31.12 -11.70 -9.94
CA PRO A 682 31.62 -12.90 -9.27
C PRO A 682 31.00 -13.06 -7.88
N TRP A 683 30.65 -14.28 -7.47
CA TRP A 683 29.99 -14.54 -6.19
C TRP A 683 30.76 -13.99 -4.97
N PHE A 684 32.09 -14.04 -4.97
CA PHE A 684 32.90 -13.50 -3.87
C PHE A 684 32.67 -11.99 -3.67
N VAL A 685 32.35 -11.23 -4.74
CA VAL A 685 32.02 -9.80 -4.62
C VAL A 685 30.67 -9.62 -3.93
N THR A 686 29.66 -10.44 -4.26
CA THR A 686 28.38 -10.48 -3.52
C THR A 686 28.60 -10.79 -2.04
N ARG A 687 29.52 -11.71 -1.72
CA ARG A 687 29.91 -12.00 -0.33
C ARG A 687 30.52 -10.78 0.35
N MET A 688 31.41 -10.05 -0.32
CA MET A 688 31.99 -8.81 0.21
C MET A 688 30.93 -7.73 0.45
N PHE A 689 29.97 -7.56 -0.47
CA PHE A 689 28.87 -6.60 -0.31
C PHE A 689 28.04 -6.93 0.93
N TRP A 690 27.67 -8.19 1.11
CA TRP A 690 26.91 -8.63 2.27
C TRP A 690 27.67 -8.44 3.58
N ASP A 691 28.90 -8.94 3.66
CA ASP A 691 29.72 -8.90 4.89
C ASP A 691 30.14 -7.47 5.25
N GLY A 692 30.30 -6.58 4.25
CA GLY A 692 30.67 -5.17 4.46
C GLY A 692 29.50 -4.24 4.78
N THR A 693 28.27 -4.65 4.51
CA THR A 693 27.09 -3.76 4.63
C THR A 693 26.36 -4.00 5.97
N PRO A 694 25.98 -2.94 6.70
CA PRO A 694 25.13 -3.06 7.89
C PRO A 694 23.81 -3.77 7.60
N ALA A 695 23.31 -4.54 8.57
CA ALA A 695 22.09 -5.34 8.41
C ALA A 695 20.85 -4.54 8.00
N ALA A 696 20.77 -3.27 8.40
CA ALA A 696 19.67 -2.36 8.02
C ALA A 696 19.58 -2.11 6.51
N PHE A 697 20.64 -2.36 5.75
CA PHE A 697 20.71 -2.17 4.30
C PHE A 697 20.78 -3.49 3.52
N HIS A 698 20.58 -4.65 4.18
CA HIS A 698 20.60 -5.96 3.52
C HIS A 698 19.47 -6.16 2.51
N ASP A 699 18.48 -5.28 2.49
CA ASP A 699 17.45 -5.21 1.44
C ASP A 699 18.02 -4.78 0.07
N PHE A 700 19.20 -4.14 0.02
CA PHE A 700 19.85 -3.64 -1.20
C PHE A 700 21.07 -4.48 -1.63
N VAL A 701 21.43 -5.50 -0.85
CA VAL A 701 22.56 -6.39 -1.18
C VAL A 701 22.11 -7.84 -1.14
N ALA A 702 22.46 -8.60 -2.18
CA ALA A 702 22.03 -9.98 -2.29
C ALA A 702 22.66 -10.88 -1.22
N ASP A 703 21.85 -11.76 -0.62
CA ASP A 703 22.28 -12.78 0.33
C ASP A 703 23.18 -13.82 -0.37
N PRO A 704 24.49 -13.89 -0.02
CA PRO A 704 25.45 -14.77 -0.67
C PRO A 704 25.13 -16.25 -0.45
N ALA A 705 24.36 -16.61 0.59
CA ALA A 705 23.91 -17.99 0.81
C ALA A 705 22.94 -18.48 -0.27
N LYS A 706 22.27 -17.55 -0.99
CA LYS A 706 21.35 -17.84 -2.10
C LYS A 706 21.95 -17.54 -3.48
N GLY A 707 23.08 -16.83 -3.50
CA GLY A 707 23.63 -16.20 -4.71
C GLY A 707 22.72 -15.09 -5.26
N SER A 708 23.09 -14.56 -6.42
CA SER A 708 22.34 -13.49 -7.10
C SER A 708 22.20 -13.79 -8.60
N ARG A 709 21.29 -13.08 -9.27
CA ARG A 709 21.15 -13.16 -10.73
C ARG A 709 22.38 -12.60 -11.45
N HIS A 710 23.09 -11.64 -10.85
CA HIS A 710 24.38 -11.18 -11.35
C HIS A 710 25.42 -12.31 -11.35
N ASN A 711 25.47 -13.16 -10.30
CA ASN A 711 26.40 -14.29 -10.26
C ASN A 711 26.11 -15.35 -11.33
N ARG A 712 24.92 -15.33 -11.93
CA ARG A 712 24.53 -16.24 -13.02
C ARG A 712 24.79 -15.63 -14.40
N GLY A 713 25.21 -14.36 -14.46
CA GLY A 713 25.38 -13.60 -15.71
C GLY A 713 24.07 -13.21 -16.38
N CYS A 714 22.98 -13.14 -15.61
CA CYS A 714 21.63 -12.89 -16.12
C CYS A 714 20.98 -11.64 -15.51
N ALA A 715 21.76 -10.77 -14.86
CA ALA A 715 21.30 -9.46 -14.42
C ALA A 715 22.24 -8.37 -14.92
N VAL A 716 21.67 -7.19 -15.14
CA VAL A 716 22.40 -6.01 -15.59
C VAL A 716 21.86 -4.77 -14.88
N ASP A 717 22.77 -3.96 -14.37
CA ASP A 717 22.49 -2.64 -13.80
C ASP A 717 22.88 -1.58 -14.81
N LEU A 718 21.94 -0.72 -15.21
CA LEU A 718 22.15 0.20 -16.31
C LEU A 718 21.26 1.46 -16.25
N THR A 719 21.62 2.44 -17.08
CA THR A 719 20.81 3.62 -17.36
C THR A 719 20.79 3.93 -18.85
N LEU A 720 20.06 4.98 -19.22
CA LEU A 720 20.10 5.59 -20.53
C LEU A 720 21.26 6.60 -20.63
N TYR A 721 21.82 6.78 -21.82
CA TYR A 721 22.66 7.94 -22.15
C TYR A 721 22.13 8.63 -23.41
N ASP A 722 22.33 9.95 -23.50
CA ASP A 722 22.00 10.72 -24.70
C ASP A 722 23.11 10.54 -25.74
N ARG A 723 22.77 10.09 -26.95
CA ARG A 723 23.76 9.77 -28.00
C ARG A 723 24.44 11.01 -28.59
N THR A 724 23.84 12.18 -28.45
CA THR A 724 24.39 13.44 -28.98
C THR A 724 25.46 14.00 -28.04
N THR A 725 25.15 14.08 -26.75
CA THR A 725 26.03 14.62 -25.71
C THR A 725 26.96 13.57 -25.13
N GLY A 726 26.60 12.29 -25.25
CA GLY A 726 27.27 11.17 -24.63
C GLY A 726 27.06 11.07 -23.12
N GLN A 727 26.25 11.94 -22.50
CA GLN A 727 26.07 12.01 -21.06
C GLN A 727 25.00 11.02 -20.58
N PRO A 728 25.14 10.44 -19.36
CA PRO A 728 24.07 9.68 -18.73
C PRO A 728 22.80 10.53 -18.58
N VAL A 729 21.65 9.94 -18.86
CA VAL A 729 20.35 10.56 -18.58
C VAL A 729 20.12 10.54 -17.07
N ARG A 730 19.83 11.72 -16.51
CA ARG A 730 19.54 11.86 -15.08
C ARG A 730 18.23 11.14 -14.72
N MET A 731 18.28 10.28 -13.71
CA MET A 731 17.13 9.55 -13.17
C MET A 731 16.71 10.14 -11.82
N VAL A 732 15.65 9.61 -11.21
CA VAL A 732 15.11 10.16 -9.94
C VAL A 732 16.05 9.91 -8.76
N ALA A 733 16.71 8.75 -8.72
CA ALA A 733 17.76 8.38 -7.79
C ALA A 733 19.08 8.12 -8.53
N GLY A 734 20.19 8.23 -7.81
CA GLY A 734 21.49 7.72 -8.30
C GLY A 734 21.54 6.20 -8.34
N PHE A 735 22.47 5.63 -9.13
CA PHE A 735 22.82 4.21 -9.01
C PHE A 735 23.38 3.93 -7.60
N ASP A 736 23.10 2.76 -7.04
CA ASP A 736 23.47 2.33 -5.68
C ASP A 736 22.87 3.21 -4.53
N GLU A 737 21.84 4.01 -4.78
CA GLU A 737 21.16 4.78 -3.73
C GLU A 737 20.27 3.87 -2.86
N PHE A 738 20.53 3.77 -1.55
CA PHE A 738 19.72 2.93 -0.64
C PHE A 738 18.55 3.72 -0.03
N SER A 739 17.67 4.21 -0.91
CA SER A 739 16.49 5.00 -0.53
C SER A 739 15.24 4.57 -1.30
N ASN A 740 14.06 5.03 -0.85
CA ASN A 740 12.79 4.79 -1.56
C ASN A 740 12.79 5.31 -3.01
N ARG A 741 13.64 6.29 -3.34
CA ARG A 741 13.76 6.85 -4.69
C ARG A 741 14.34 5.85 -5.69
N ALA A 742 15.05 4.83 -5.21
CA ALA A 742 15.58 3.75 -6.02
C ALA A 742 14.48 2.87 -6.63
N ALA A 743 13.29 2.81 -6.01
CA ALA A 743 12.22 1.95 -6.48
C ALA A 743 11.86 2.20 -7.95
N ALA A 744 11.67 1.13 -8.73
CA ALA A 744 11.34 1.18 -10.15
C ALA A 744 10.06 1.98 -10.44
N TRP A 745 9.17 2.03 -9.45
CA TRP A 745 7.87 2.68 -9.51
C TRP A 745 7.74 3.92 -8.63
N TYR A 746 8.86 4.47 -8.16
CA TYR A 746 8.87 5.65 -7.31
C TYR A 746 8.16 6.84 -7.98
N PRO A 747 7.12 7.44 -7.36
CA PRO A 747 6.29 8.45 -8.03
C PRO A 747 6.90 9.86 -8.06
N GLY A 748 8.01 10.11 -7.33
CA GLY A 748 8.60 11.44 -7.23
C GLY A 748 9.45 11.89 -8.41
N GLY A 749 10.15 13.02 -8.24
CA GLY A 749 11.05 13.60 -9.25
C GLY A 749 10.32 14.41 -10.34
N THR A 750 11.01 14.66 -11.45
CA THR A 750 10.48 15.36 -12.62
C THR A 750 9.75 14.42 -13.57
N ALA A 751 8.83 14.94 -14.37
CA ALA A 751 8.17 14.22 -15.45
C ALA A 751 9.19 13.59 -16.41
N ARG A 752 10.28 14.30 -16.71
CA ARG A 752 11.36 13.83 -17.58
C ARG A 752 12.10 12.64 -16.99
N GLN A 753 12.44 12.66 -15.69
CA GLN A 753 13.07 11.51 -15.03
C GLN A 753 12.16 10.28 -15.02
N ARG A 754 10.86 10.45 -14.72
CA ARG A 754 9.89 9.35 -14.75
C ARG A 754 9.69 8.81 -16.17
N TRP A 755 9.62 9.68 -17.16
CA TRP A 755 9.56 9.29 -18.58
C TRP A 755 10.82 8.51 -19.00
N ALA A 756 12.01 8.97 -18.65
CA ALA A 756 13.26 8.28 -18.98
C ALA A 756 13.31 6.87 -18.37
N ARG A 757 12.94 6.72 -17.10
CA ARG A 757 12.82 5.41 -16.45
C ARG A 757 11.80 4.52 -17.15
N ARG A 758 10.69 5.09 -17.63
CA ARG A 758 9.67 4.36 -18.38
C ARG A 758 10.18 3.90 -19.75
N VAL A 759 10.90 4.74 -20.48
CA VAL A 759 11.53 4.41 -21.77
C VAL A 759 12.50 3.24 -21.58
N LEU A 760 13.36 3.33 -20.57
CA LEU A 760 14.30 2.26 -20.22
C LEU A 760 13.57 0.95 -19.93
N TRP A 761 12.60 0.99 -19.03
CA TRP A 761 11.82 -0.18 -18.65
C TRP A 761 11.10 -0.82 -19.86
N ARG A 762 10.50 -0.04 -20.75
CA ARG A 762 9.84 -0.57 -21.98
C ARG A 762 10.85 -1.22 -22.92
N ALA A 763 12.00 -0.60 -23.14
CA ALA A 763 13.03 -1.13 -24.04
C ALA A 763 13.56 -2.48 -23.53
N MET A 764 13.82 -2.58 -22.22
CA MET A 764 14.31 -3.80 -21.57
C MET A 764 13.24 -4.91 -21.56
N THR A 765 12.02 -4.60 -21.12
CA THR A 765 10.94 -5.60 -21.01
C THR A 765 10.49 -6.19 -22.34
N ARG A 766 10.55 -5.41 -23.43
CA ARG A 766 10.33 -5.91 -24.80
C ARG A 766 11.33 -7.00 -25.21
N GLN A 767 12.48 -7.08 -24.54
CA GLN A 767 13.54 -8.06 -24.82
C GLN A 767 13.65 -9.17 -23.77
N GLY A 768 12.63 -9.36 -22.92
CA GLY A 768 12.59 -10.47 -21.96
C GLY A 768 13.33 -10.21 -20.65
N PHE A 769 13.57 -8.94 -20.32
CA PHE A 769 14.03 -8.52 -19.00
C PHE A 769 12.87 -8.14 -18.09
N GLU A 770 13.06 -8.30 -16.78
CA GLU A 770 12.16 -7.84 -15.73
C GLU A 770 12.91 -6.89 -14.80
N VAL A 771 12.32 -5.75 -14.47
CA VAL A 771 12.93 -4.79 -13.54
C VAL A 771 12.78 -5.27 -12.11
N TYR A 772 13.82 -5.15 -11.30
CA TYR A 772 13.71 -5.39 -9.86
C TYR A 772 13.00 -4.20 -9.19
N GLU A 773 11.94 -4.48 -8.43
CA GLU A 773 11.01 -3.43 -7.98
C GLU A 773 11.64 -2.35 -7.10
N ARG A 774 12.73 -2.67 -6.40
CA ARG A 774 13.44 -1.76 -5.50
C ARG A 774 14.53 -0.94 -6.18
N GLU A 775 14.92 -1.30 -7.40
CA GLU A 775 16.06 -0.71 -8.09
C GLU A 775 15.71 -0.46 -9.56
N TRP A 776 15.47 0.81 -9.90
CA TRP A 776 15.05 1.20 -11.26
C TRP A 776 16.07 0.85 -12.35
N TRP A 777 17.33 0.65 -11.97
CA TRP A 777 18.45 0.35 -12.86
C TRP A 777 18.65 -1.16 -13.09
N HIS A 778 18.09 -2.02 -12.24
CA HIS A 778 18.40 -3.45 -12.20
C HIS A 778 17.40 -4.27 -13.00
N PHE A 779 17.92 -5.05 -13.95
CA PHE A 779 17.10 -5.87 -14.86
C PHE A 779 17.57 -7.33 -14.88
N ASP A 780 16.64 -8.23 -14.56
CA ASP A 780 16.81 -9.68 -14.59
C ASP A 780 16.35 -10.24 -15.94
N PHE A 781 17.20 -11.05 -16.59
CA PHE A 781 16.80 -11.82 -17.76
C PHE A 781 15.97 -13.05 -17.36
N GLN A 782 14.81 -13.25 -17.99
CA GLN A 782 13.78 -14.24 -17.58
C GLN A 782 14.29 -15.68 -17.37
N GLU A 783 15.36 -16.09 -18.06
CA GLU A 783 15.91 -17.46 -18.01
C GLU A 783 17.01 -17.65 -16.96
N TRP A 784 17.20 -16.71 -16.03
CA TRP A 784 18.29 -16.74 -15.05
C TRP A 784 18.37 -18.04 -14.24
N ARG A 785 17.23 -18.69 -13.96
CA ARG A 785 17.16 -19.96 -13.21
C ARG A 785 17.81 -21.15 -13.91
N ALA A 786 18.01 -21.05 -15.23
CA ALA A 786 18.62 -22.11 -16.03
C ALA A 786 20.17 -22.13 -15.94
N TYR A 787 20.79 -21.18 -15.25
CA TYR A 787 22.23 -21.02 -15.16
C TYR A 787 22.70 -21.17 -13.70
N PRO A 788 23.86 -21.79 -13.45
CA PRO A 788 24.36 -21.98 -12.08
C PRO A 788 24.97 -20.67 -11.53
N ILE A 789 25.12 -20.58 -10.21
CA ILE A 789 25.93 -19.54 -9.56
C ILE A 789 27.40 -19.71 -9.97
N LEU A 790 28.00 -18.66 -10.51
CA LEU A 790 29.39 -18.63 -10.94
C LEU A 790 30.25 -17.80 -9.97
N ASN A 791 31.55 -18.08 -9.98
CA ASN A 791 32.55 -17.34 -9.22
C ASN A 791 33.84 -17.12 -10.04
N LEU A 792 33.70 -17.07 -11.36
CA LEU A 792 34.81 -16.79 -12.27
C LEU A 792 35.24 -15.33 -12.13
N THR A 793 36.54 -15.08 -12.02
CA THR A 793 37.10 -13.71 -12.05
C THR A 793 37.12 -13.17 -13.48
N PHE A 794 37.27 -11.85 -13.64
CA PHE A 794 37.32 -11.25 -14.98
C PHE A 794 38.60 -11.66 -15.73
N GLU A 795 39.70 -11.88 -15.02
CA GLU A 795 40.94 -12.42 -15.59
C GLU A 795 40.76 -13.85 -16.10
N GLU A 796 40.03 -14.71 -15.38
CA GLU A 796 39.71 -16.06 -15.84
C GLU A 796 38.83 -16.04 -17.09
N LEU A 797 37.87 -15.12 -17.16
CA LEU A 797 37.03 -14.93 -18.34
C LEU A 797 37.84 -14.44 -19.54
N GLU A 798 38.83 -13.57 -19.36
CA GLU A 798 39.73 -13.14 -20.43
C GLU A 798 40.71 -14.24 -20.86
N ALA A 799 41.23 -15.02 -19.92
CA ALA A 799 42.14 -16.14 -20.24
C ALA A 799 41.44 -17.20 -21.09
N GLN A 800 40.15 -17.44 -20.85
CA GLN A 800 39.30 -18.32 -21.67
C GLN A 800 39.07 -17.79 -23.10
N ARG A 801 39.43 -16.54 -23.40
CA ARG A 801 39.32 -15.94 -24.75
C ARG A 801 40.52 -16.18 -25.64
N GLN A 802 41.70 -16.51 -25.10
CA GLN A 802 42.87 -16.71 -25.95
C GLN A 802 42.74 -18.04 -26.70
N PRO A 803 42.91 -18.07 -28.05
CA PRO A 803 42.91 -19.32 -28.79
C PRO A 803 44.04 -20.20 -28.27
N THR A 804 43.72 -21.44 -27.91
CA THR A 804 44.72 -22.48 -27.65
C THR A 804 45.66 -22.54 -28.85
N PRO A 805 47.00 -22.54 -28.69
CA PRO A 805 47.91 -22.66 -29.83
C PRO A 805 47.60 -23.95 -30.60
N ASP A 806 47.53 -23.85 -31.93
CA ASP A 806 47.33 -24.98 -32.84
C ASP A 806 48.22 -26.16 -32.43
N HIS A 807 47.60 -27.27 -32.05
CA HIS A 807 48.31 -28.54 -32.00
C HIS A 807 48.72 -28.89 -33.44
N PRO A 808 50.02 -29.17 -33.71
CA PRO A 808 50.45 -29.54 -35.05
C PRO A 808 49.79 -30.88 -35.42
N GLU A 809 49.17 -30.92 -36.62
CA GLU A 809 48.66 -32.15 -37.19
C GLU A 809 49.72 -33.26 -37.13
N PRO A 810 49.39 -34.48 -36.68
CA PRO A 810 50.32 -35.61 -36.80
C PRO A 810 50.53 -35.95 -38.28
N PRO A 811 51.75 -36.31 -38.69
CA PRO A 811 52.04 -36.63 -40.08
C PRO A 811 51.31 -37.91 -40.48
N ARG A 812 50.55 -37.86 -41.57
CA ARG A 812 49.92 -39.04 -42.17
C ARG A 812 50.97 -39.96 -42.78
N PRO A 813 50.83 -41.26 -42.56
CA PRO A 813 50.73 -42.20 -43.69
C PRO A 813 49.31 -42.74 -43.86
#